data_AF-A0A2Z4LWI6-F1
#
_entry.id   AF-A0A2Z4LWI6-F1
#
_cell.length_a   1.000
_cell.length_b   1.000
_cell.length_c   1.000
_cell.angle_alpha   90.00
_cell.angle_beta   90.00
_cell.angle_gamma   90.00
#
_symmetry.space_group_name_H-M   'P 1'
#
loop_
_entity.id
_entity.type
_entity.pdbx_description
1 polymer ?
#
loop_
_entity_poly.entity_id
_entity_poly.type
_entity_poly.pdbx_seq_one_letter_code
_entity_poly.pdbx_strand_id
1 'polypeptide(L)'
;MKNTVSERVSDFLKNYPPFNILEENQLQKLSYEVSIIYKENNSIIFTEKEVPHDHFYIVHKGAIALAKKDSKTIMDICDEGDIFGLRPLMANEKYKLEAKAHEESILYAIPIKEFKPLALENQRVGNFLIESFASNTRNPYSLKHRGKLYGLPNDTSNPPENKLLDLQPVGYSTNLVTCSETTTIKTLANKMTANNVGCILVVKDNLPVGIITDKDIRNKVFSGNVPVTGTAKKVMTTPVITYPKNLTITQAQMAMMKSNISHLCLTEDGTPETPAVGILSKHDVMLAVGNNPAVMMRAIKRCKDTQKLKSVRRAMMNLLRGYLDQNIPIRLVSKIISELNDAIIKQLIYVVVKKMEKQPPVNFAWLAMGSQGRGEQLLTTDQDNAILFEDVPKNKSKETQAYFLKLGSLITKELNTIGYEYCPAEMMASNPLWCHSLSEWKDVTSYWIGNPGPDEVLLSSIFFDYNVTYGDKSLVTKLSAHIFQQIKKHPLFLTHLASGALQNPSPTGFFRSFLVEQDGAHKDFFDLKLRALMPMIDAARVLILSHSIKSINNTSERYEKLAELEPQNKEFYLSCSYASKALLKFRTIQGLLHNDSGRFIALDKLNKEEKIKLKRTFKTIKEIQELLQLRFQVKNILG
;
A
#
# COMPACT_ATOMS: atom_id res chain seq x y z
N MET A 1 17.02 27.09 43.95
CA MET A 1 15.60 26.93 43.55
C MET A 1 15.56 26.45 42.12
N LYS A 2 14.82 25.36 41.82
CA LYS A 2 14.63 24.90 40.45
C LYS A 2 13.86 25.96 39.67
N ASN A 3 14.41 26.42 38.55
CA ASN A 3 13.72 27.38 37.67
C ASN A 3 12.68 26.60 36.87
N THR A 4 11.42 26.67 37.31
CA THR A 4 10.29 25.95 36.71
C THR A 4 9.97 26.41 35.29
N VAL A 5 10.43 27.60 34.88
CA VAL A 5 10.22 28.12 33.51
C VAL A 5 11.22 27.49 32.54
N SER A 6 12.50 27.42 32.90
CA SER A 6 13.51 26.78 32.06
C SER A 6 13.29 25.27 31.93
N GLU A 7 12.74 24.61 32.95
CA GLU A 7 12.33 23.20 32.88
C GLU A 7 11.21 23.00 31.84
N ARG A 8 10.19 23.87 31.83
CA ARG A 8 9.11 23.82 30.82
C ARG A 8 9.62 24.07 29.40
N VAL A 9 10.55 25.00 29.24
CA VAL A 9 11.19 25.26 27.95
C VAL A 9 11.97 24.02 27.49
N SER A 10 12.77 23.41 28.37
CA SER A 10 13.51 22.19 28.08
C SER A 10 12.57 21.02 27.72
N ASP A 11 11.49 20.86 28.49
CA ASP A 11 10.46 19.84 28.26
C ASP A 11 9.71 20.02 26.95
N PHE A 12 9.53 21.27 26.51
CA PHE A 12 8.99 21.57 25.21
C PHE A 12 10.02 21.25 24.12
N LEU A 13 11.21 21.84 24.20
CA LEU A 13 12.26 21.74 23.18
C LEU A 13 12.65 20.28 22.91
N LYS A 14 12.74 19.41 23.94
CA LYS A 14 13.12 18.00 23.77
C LYS A 14 12.22 17.19 22.82
N ASN A 15 11.02 17.69 22.52
CA ASN A 15 10.08 17.04 21.60
C ASN A 15 10.31 17.43 20.13
N TYR A 16 11.16 18.42 19.86
CA TYR A 16 11.31 19.04 18.55
C TYR A 16 12.76 19.02 18.05
N PRO A 17 13.01 18.60 16.80
CA PRO A 17 14.34 18.69 16.23
C PRO A 17 14.78 20.13 15.97
N PRO A 18 16.08 20.43 16.09
CA PRO A 18 17.16 19.50 16.42
C PRO A 18 17.37 19.29 17.93
N PHE A 19 16.57 19.92 18.78
CA PHE A 19 16.77 19.90 20.24
C PHE A 19 16.56 18.53 20.86
N ASN A 20 15.68 17.69 20.26
CA ASN A 20 15.51 16.30 20.66
C ASN A 20 16.77 15.41 20.47
N ILE A 21 17.81 15.94 19.82
CA ILE A 21 19.10 15.26 19.60
C ILE A 21 20.15 15.69 20.65
N LEU A 22 19.92 16.80 21.35
CA LEU A 22 20.83 17.31 22.38
C LEU A 22 20.75 16.45 23.63
N GLU A 23 21.87 16.33 24.35
CA GLU A 23 21.87 15.71 25.67
C GLU A 23 21.08 16.57 26.66
N GLU A 24 20.49 15.94 27.68
CA GLU A 24 19.60 16.60 28.63
C GLU A 24 20.28 17.79 29.35
N ASN A 25 21.57 17.65 29.68
CA ASN A 25 22.39 18.71 30.27
C ASN A 25 22.62 19.91 29.32
N GLN A 26 22.82 19.66 28.03
CA GLN A 26 23.00 20.69 27.00
C GLN A 26 21.68 21.44 26.77
N LEU A 27 20.58 20.69 26.69
CA LEU A 27 19.26 21.26 26.51
C LEU A 27 18.82 22.11 27.70
N GLN A 28 19.12 21.65 28.92
CA GLN A 28 18.82 22.41 30.13
C GLN A 28 19.61 23.72 30.19
N LYS A 29 20.92 23.70 29.86
CA LYS A 29 21.75 24.91 29.74
C LYS A 29 21.19 25.89 28.72
N LEU A 30 20.86 25.41 27.52
CA LEU A 30 20.26 26.24 26.46
C LEU A 30 18.94 26.86 26.92
N SER A 31 18.12 26.10 27.66
CA SER A 31 16.79 26.54 28.10
C SER A 31 16.82 27.66 29.15
N TYR A 32 17.94 27.88 29.86
CA TYR A 32 18.11 29.02 30.76
C TYR A 32 18.23 30.36 30.01
N GLU A 33 18.76 30.32 28.79
CA GLU A 33 19.06 31.51 27.98
C GLU A 33 17.92 31.81 26.98
N VAL A 34 16.88 30.97 26.92
CA VAL A 34 15.74 31.18 26.04
C VAL A 34 14.85 32.30 26.56
N SER A 35 14.55 33.26 25.68
CA SER A 35 13.59 34.33 25.95
C SER A 35 12.20 33.95 25.42
N ILE A 36 11.15 34.21 26.21
CA ILE A 36 9.76 33.97 25.83
C ILE A 36 9.16 35.27 25.28
N ILE A 37 8.64 35.24 24.06
CA ILE A 37 8.11 36.41 23.37
C ILE A 37 6.64 36.16 23.05
N TYR A 38 5.79 37.10 23.45
CA TYR A 38 4.38 37.13 23.06
C TYR A 38 4.20 38.05 21.85
N LYS A 39 3.37 37.60 20.89
CA LYS A 39 3.05 38.34 19.67
C LYS A 39 1.55 38.29 19.42
N GLU A 40 0.93 39.46 19.35
CA GLU A 40 -0.48 39.60 18.97
C GLU A 40 -0.68 39.24 17.50
N ASN A 41 -1.92 38.90 17.14
CA ASN A 41 -2.29 38.67 15.75
C ASN A 41 -1.87 39.86 14.86
N ASN A 42 -1.30 39.57 13.69
CA ASN A 42 -0.77 40.53 12.72
C ASN A 42 0.45 41.35 13.18
N SER A 43 1.05 41.06 14.33
CA SER A 43 2.30 41.72 14.71
C SER A 43 3.49 41.21 13.88
N ILE A 44 4.41 42.10 13.51
CA ILE A 44 5.63 41.74 12.78
C ILE A 44 6.68 41.22 13.77
N ILE A 45 7.39 40.17 13.38
CA ILE A 45 8.52 39.61 14.12
C ILE A 45 9.83 40.12 13.53
N PHE A 46 10.00 39.99 12.21
CA PHE A 46 11.09 40.60 11.44
C PHE A 46 10.62 40.85 10.00
N THR A 47 11.24 41.80 9.31
CA THR A 47 10.89 42.21 7.94
C THR A 47 11.96 41.78 6.93
N GLU A 48 11.56 41.64 5.66
CA GLU A 48 12.49 41.38 4.56
C GLU A 48 13.62 42.44 4.51
N LYS A 49 14.86 41.98 4.31
CA LYS A 49 16.11 42.77 4.28
C LYS A 49 16.55 43.37 5.62
N GLU A 50 15.86 43.06 6.71
CA GLU A 50 16.31 43.37 8.05
C GLU A 50 17.56 42.54 8.42
N VAL A 51 18.43 43.13 9.25
CA VAL A 51 19.62 42.45 9.79
C VAL A 51 19.13 41.38 10.78
N PRO A 52 19.63 40.14 10.71
CA PRO A 52 19.12 39.09 11.57
C PRO A 52 19.37 39.38 13.05
N HIS A 53 18.41 39.03 13.89
CA HIS A 53 18.52 39.20 15.34
C HIS A 53 19.56 38.23 15.93
N ASP A 54 20.05 38.50 17.14
CA ASP A 54 20.99 37.62 17.86
C ASP A 54 20.37 36.27 18.32
N HIS A 55 19.13 36.00 17.93
CA HIS A 55 18.39 34.79 18.24
C HIS A 55 17.52 34.38 17.05
N PHE A 56 17.21 33.09 16.99
CA PHE A 56 16.19 32.55 16.09
C PHE A 56 14.99 32.09 16.92
N TYR A 57 13.91 31.72 16.24
CA TYR A 57 12.64 31.46 16.92
C TYR A 57 12.21 30.02 16.74
N ILE A 58 11.60 29.46 17.78
CA ILE A 58 10.72 28.30 17.69
C ILE A 58 9.33 28.69 18.17
N VAL A 59 8.29 28.27 17.46
CA VAL A 59 6.91 28.53 17.86
C VAL A 59 6.57 27.62 19.04
N HIS A 60 6.25 28.19 20.21
CA HIS A 60 5.74 27.41 21.34
C HIS A 60 4.22 27.22 21.25
N LYS A 61 3.51 28.26 20.83
CA LYS A 61 2.07 28.24 20.59
C LYS A 61 1.73 29.31 19.55
N GLY A 62 0.71 29.09 18.73
CA GLY A 62 0.32 30.02 17.67
C GLY A 62 0.87 29.64 16.29
N ALA A 63 0.84 30.59 15.36
CA ALA A 63 1.29 30.42 13.98
C ALA A 63 1.93 31.70 13.43
N ILE A 64 3.05 31.54 12.71
CA ILE A 64 3.81 32.63 12.10
C ILE A 64 3.84 32.46 10.59
N ALA A 65 3.27 33.43 9.87
CA ALA A 65 3.31 33.47 8.42
C ALA A 65 4.64 34.05 7.92
N LEU A 66 5.24 33.38 6.94
CA LEU A 66 6.41 33.84 6.20
C LEU A 66 5.98 34.25 4.79
N ALA A 67 6.24 35.48 4.40
CA ALA A 67 5.88 36.01 3.08
C ALA A 67 6.97 36.96 2.55
N LYS A 68 6.96 37.25 1.24
CA LYS A 68 7.71 38.40 0.73
C LYS A 68 7.01 39.68 1.16
N LYS A 69 7.79 40.75 1.40
CA LYS A 69 7.22 42.05 1.74
C LYS A 69 6.26 42.51 0.63
N ASP A 70 5.10 43.03 1.02
CA ASP A 70 4.01 43.48 0.13
C ASP A 70 3.33 42.39 -0.73
N SER A 71 3.66 41.10 -0.51
CA SER A 71 2.97 39.99 -1.17
C SER A 71 1.76 39.54 -0.37
N LYS A 72 0.60 39.38 -1.04
CA LYS A 72 -0.56 38.69 -0.45
C LYS A 72 -0.37 37.17 -0.38
N THR A 73 0.69 36.63 -0.99
CA THR A 73 0.95 35.19 -1.05
C THR A 73 1.84 34.79 0.11
N ILE A 74 1.25 34.04 1.05
CA ILE A 74 1.99 33.38 2.13
C ILE A 74 2.86 32.28 1.51
N MET A 75 4.17 32.36 1.76
CA MET A 75 5.14 31.41 1.23
C MET A 75 5.25 30.17 2.12
N ASP A 76 5.16 30.36 3.43
CA ASP A 76 5.19 29.29 4.43
C ASP A 76 4.50 29.74 5.72
N ILE A 77 4.09 28.78 6.57
CA ILE A 77 3.57 29.07 7.91
C ILE A 77 4.23 28.13 8.91
N CYS A 78 4.93 28.73 9.87
CA CYS A 78 5.53 28.02 11.00
C CYS A 78 4.49 27.85 12.10
N ASP A 79 4.33 26.63 12.59
CA ASP A 79 3.48 26.33 13.74
C ASP A 79 4.26 25.66 14.87
N GLU A 80 3.58 25.30 15.96
CA GLU A 80 4.21 24.78 17.17
C GLU A 80 5.35 23.75 16.91
N GLY A 81 6.53 24.10 17.39
CA GLY A 81 7.77 23.36 17.25
C GLY A 81 8.62 23.76 16.04
N ASP A 82 8.11 24.57 15.09
CA ASP A 82 8.86 24.98 13.90
C ASP A 82 9.85 26.09 14.19
N ILE A 83 11.03 25.94 13.60
CA ILE A 83 12.14 26.87 13.71
C ILE A 83 12.11 27.82 12.51
N PHE A 84 12.22 29.12 12.79
CA PHE A 84 12.34 30.14 11.75
C PHE A 84 13.34 31.22 12.14
N GLY A 85 13.84 31.94 11.13
CA GLY A 85 14.86 32.98 11.32
C GLY A 85 16.30 32.48 11.55
N LEU A 86 16.54 31.18 11.59
CA LEU A 86 17.88 30.60 11.84
C LEU A 86 18.84 30.68 10.64
N ARG A 87 18.34 30.52 9.41
CA ARG A 87 19.20 30.48 8.21
C ARG A 87 20.06 31.75 8.04
N PRO A 88 19.50 32.97 8.13
CA PRO A 88 20.27 34.21 8.03
C PRO A 88 21.41 34.30 9.04
N LEU A 89 21.21 33.76 10.25
CA LEU A 89 22.23 33.73 11.30
C LEU A 89 23.38 32.76 11.03
N MET A 90 23.12 31.67 10.32
CA MET A 90 24.14 30.69 9.95
C MET A 90 24.89 31.11 8.67
N ALA A 91 24.19 31.74 7.72
CA ALA A 91 24.75 32.16 6.44
C ALA A 91 25.32 33.59 6.46
N ASN A 92 25.18 34.31 7.57
CA ASN A 92 25.53 35.74 7.70
C ASN A 92 24.86 36.62 6.62
N GLU A 93 23.58 36.35 6.37
CA GLU A 93 22.73 37.06 5.39
C GLU A 93 21.65 37.89 6.11
N LYS A 94 21.00 38.79 5.38
CA LYS A 94 19.76 39.47 5.83
C LYS A 94 18.55 38.55 5.74
N TYR A 95 17.47 38.86 6.46
CA TYR A 95 16.19 38.14 6.30
C TYR A 95 15.70 38.25 4.85
N LYS A 96 15.31 37.12 4.26
CA LYS A 96 14.80 37.03 2.88
C LYS A 96 13.27 37.08 2.78
N LEU A 97 12.59 37.01 3.91
CA LEU A 97 11.13 37.01 4.05
C LEU A 97 10.76 37.86 5.27
N GLU A 98 9.53 38.34 5.29
CA GLU A 98 8.87 38.91 6.46
C GLU A 98 8.19 37.79 7.26
N ALA A 99 8.38 37.81 8.57
CA ALA A 99 7.66 36.96 9.51
C ALA A 99 6.63 37.77 10.28
N LYS A 100 5.36 37.35 10.20
CA LYS A 100 4.23 38.02 10.83
C LYS A 100 3.40 37.01 11.62
N ALA A 101 3.01 37.37 12.84
CA ALA A 101 2.09 36.57 13.62
C ALA A 101 0.76 36.47 12.88
N HIS A 102 0.31 35.25 12.60
CA HIS A 102 -0.95 34.98 11.95
C HIS A 102 -2.10 34.87 12.96
N GLU A 103 -1.76 34.59 14.21
CA GLU A 103 -2.62 34.56 15.39
C GLU A 103 -1.80 34.91 16.63
N GLU A 104 -2.46 35.02 17.79
CA GLU A 104 -1.76 35.21 19.07
C GLU A 104 -0.76 34.06 19.30
N SER A 105 0.52 34.42 19.40
CA SER A 105 1.63 33.47 19.35
C SER A 105 2.59 33.67 20.51
N ILE A 106 3.05 32.56 21.06
CA ILE A 106 4.17 32.49 22.01
C ILE A 106 5.35 31.89 21.28
N LEU A 107 6.46 32.60 21.27
CA LEU A 107 7.70 32.21 20.63
C LEU A 107 8.79 32.03 21.68
N TYR A 108 9.62 31.02 21.50
CA TYR A 108 10.88 30.90 22.21
C TYR A 108 12.00 31.43 21.31
N ALA A 109 12.63 32.51 21.74
CA ALA A 109 13.81 33.10 21.13
C ALA A 109 15.05 32.39 21.68
N ILE A 110 15.73 31.67 20.79
CA ILE A 110 16.90 30.83 21.12
C ILE A 110 18.16 31.60 20.71
N PRO A 111 19.03 31.97 21.67
CA PRO A 111 20.25 32.72 21.37
C PRO A 111 21.19 31.93 20.47
N ILE A 112 21.63 32.56 19.37
CA ILE A 112 22.52 31.86 18.44
C ILE A 112 23.91 31.61 19.03
N LYS A 113 24.36 32.49 19.94
CA LYS A 113 25.66 32.37 20.61
C LYS A 113 25.75 31.09 21.44
N GLU A 114 24.65 30.67 22.06
CA GLU A 114 24.56 29.46 22.86
C GLU A 114 24.28 28.22 22.01
N PHE A 115 23.45 28.34 20.96
CA PHE A 115 23.08 27.21 20.12
C PHE A 115 24.18 26.81 19.12
N LYS A 116 24.93 27.77 18.58
CA LYS A 116 25.93 27.52 17.52
C LYS A 116 27.06 26.58 17.96
N PRO A 117 27.67 26.69 19.17
CA PRO A 117 28.64 25.71 19.65
C PRO A 117 28.05 24.29 19.73
N LEU A 118 26.83 24.16 20.26
CA LEU A 118 26.13 22.87 20.36
C LEU A 118 25.90 22.23 18.99
N ALA A 119 25.58 23.04 17.98
CA ALA A 119 25.38 22.57 16.60
C ALA A 119 26.70 22.14 15.91
N LEU A 120 27.83 22.75 16.27
CA LEU A 120 29.15 22.42 15.74
C LEU A 120 29.75 21.16 16.40
N GLU A 121 29.56 21.02 17.71
CA GLU A 121 30.01 19.85 18.48
C GLU A 121 29.17 18.61 18.17
N ASN A 122 27.87 18.79 17.92
CA ASN A 122 26.96 17.69 17.62
C ASN A 122 26.74 17.56 16.11
N GLN A 123 27.50 16.67 15.47
CA GLN A 123 27.42 16.41 14.02
C GLN A 123 26.00 16.07 13.55
N ARG A 124 25.15 15.48 14.40
CA ARG A 124 23.75 15.17 14.06
C ARG A 124 22.89 16.43 13.98
N VAL A 125 23.10 17.38 14.89
CA VAL A 125 22.45 18.71 14.85
C VAL A 125 22.96 19.49 13.63
N GLY A 126 24.28 19.50 13.39
CA GLY A 126 24.86 20.14 12.21
C GLY A 126 24.28 19.61 10.89
N ASN A 127 24.18 18.29 10.74
CA ASN A 127 23.58 17.67 9.56
C ASN A 127 22.10 18.03 9.40
N PHE A 128 21.33 18.01 10.49
CA PHE A 128 19.93 18.44 10.47
C PHE A 128 19.78 19.86 9.92
N LEU A 129 20.63 20.79 10.38
CA LEU A 129 20.62 22.19 9.92
C LEU A 129 21.00 22.31 8.44
N ILE A 130 22.07 21.63 8.00
CA ILE A 130 22.50 21.62 6.59
C ILE A 130 21.36 21.11 5.70
N GLU A 131 20.73 20.00 6.07
CA GLU A 131 19.62 19.46 5.31
C GLU A 131 18.39 20.39 5.35
N SER A 132 18.12 21.06 6.48
CA SER A 132 17.03 22.03 6.65
C SER A 132 17.22 23.31 5.85
N PHE A 133 18.46 23.67 5.53
CA PHE A 133 18.76 24.79 4.65
C PHE A 133 18.82 24.40 3.17
N ALA A 134 19.25 23.17 2.86
CA ALA A 134 19.25 22.62 1.51
C ALA A 134 17.83 22.28 1.00
N SER A 135 16.87 22.16 1.92
CA SER A 135 15.50 21.78 1.61
C SER A 135 14.64 22.95 1.12
N ASN A 136 14.76 23.31 -0.16
CA ASN A 136 13.54 23.59 -0.95
C ASN A 136 12.98 22.31 -1.58
N THR A 137 13.67 21.16 -1.46
CA THR A 137 13.31 19.89 -2.13
C THR A 137 13.80 18.58 -1.46
N ARG A 138 14.52 18.59 -0.32
CA ARG A 138 14.99 17.35 0.35
C ARG A 138 14.69 17.34 1.85
N ASN A 139 14.54 16.15 2.45
CA ASN A 139 14.03 16.00 3.82
C ASN A 139 15.15 16.14 4.89
N PRO A 140 15.11 17.13 5.80
CA PRO A 140 16.10 17.33 6.88
C PRO A 140 16.04 16.35 8.04
N TYR A 141 14.94 15.61 8.11
CA TYR A 141 14.64 14.66 9.16
C TYR A 141 14.94 13.23 8.70
N SER A 142 15.64 13.08 7.56
CA SER A 142 15.95 11.79 6.96
C SER A 142 17.13 11.12 7.69
N LEU A 143 16.83 10.28 8.70
CA LEU A 143 17.81 9.34 9.27
C LEU A 143 18.37 8.33 8.24
N LYS A 144 17.90 8.33 6.99
CA LYS A 144 18.18 7.33 5.95
C LYS A 144 19.17 7.76 4.88
N HIS A 145 19.69 8.98 4.92
CA HIS A 145 20.82 9.39 4.09
C HIS A 145 22.08 9.61 4.94
N ARG A 146 22.31 8.73 5.93
CA ARG A 146 23.69 8.46 6.32
C ARG A 146 24.37 7.84 5.11
N GLY A 147 25.43 8.47 4.62
CA GLY A 147 26.36 7.84 3.70
C GLY A 147 26.68 6.43 4.21
N LYS A 148 26.24 5.43 3.46
CA LYS A 148 26.67 4.05 3.61
C LYS A 148 27.16 3.59 2.25
N LEU A 149 28.48 3.66 2.08
CA LEU A 149 29.19 2.53 1.49
C LEU A 149 28.81 1.28 2.28
N TYR A 150 28.58 0.20 1.55
CA TYR A 150 28.47 -1.20 1.95
C TYR A 150 28.61 -1.54 3.45
N GLY A 151 27.57 -2.22 3.97
CA GLY A 151 27.67 -3.11 5.13
C GLY A 151 27.65 -2.41 6.49
N LEU A 152 26.53 -2.53 7.21
CA LEU A 152 26.43 -2.81 8.66
C LEU A 152 24.96 -2.68 9.11
N PRO A 153 24.43 -3.63 9.90
CA PRO A 153 23.05 -3.61 10.38
C PRO A 153 22.87 -2.60 11.53
N ASN A 154 21.74 -1.90 11.55
CA ASN A 154 21.35 -1.07 12.70
C ASN A 154 20.58 -1.94 13.69
N ASP A 155 21.09 -1.97 14.91
CA ASP A 155 20.44 -2.44 16.12
C ASP A 155 19.68 -1.25 16.74
N THR A 156 18.35 -1.28 16.73
CA THR A 156 17.52 -0.43 17.58
C THR A 156 16.28 -1.20 18.02
N SER A 157 16.25 -1.45 19.32
CA SER A 157 15.23 -1.99 20.19
C SER A 157 13.80 -1.48 19.92
N ASN A 158 12.97 -2.38 19.40
CA ASN A 158 11.64 -2.72 19.90
C ASN A 158 11.31 -4.09 19.29
N PRO A 159 11.16 -5.18 20.08
CA PRO A 159 10.84 -6.46 19.49
C PRO A 159 9.43 -6.37 18.87
N PRO A 160 9.26 -6.59 17.56
CA PRO A 160 7.93 -6.63 16.97
C PRO A 160 7.15 -7.81 17.55
N GLU A 161 5.83 -7.69 17.61
CA GLU A 161 4.86 -8.73 17.97
C GLU A 161 5.00 -10.05 17.16
N ASN A 162 5.91 -10.11 16.18
CA ASN A 162 6.26 -11.33 15.43
C ASN A 162 6.63 -12.53 16.32
N LYS A 163 7.02 -12.32 17.58
CA LYS A 163 7.28 -13.44 18.51
C LYS A 163 6.08 -14.36 18.75
N LEU A 164 4.83 -13.91 18.53
CA LEU A 164 3.66 -14.77 18.73
C LEU A 164 3.41 -15.73 17.56
N LEU A 165 3.75 -15.36 16.32
CA LEU A 165 3.52 -16.18 15.12
C LEU A 165 4.31 -17.48 15.18
N ASP A 166 5.55 -17.42 15.64
CA ASP A 166 6.47 -18.55 15.77
C ASP A 166 5.92 -19.68 16.66
N LEU A 167 5.10 -19.31 17.66
CA LEU A 167 4.47 -20.23 18.62
C LEU A 167 3.06 -20.66 18.22
N GLN A 168 2.53 -20.21 17.08
CA GLN A 168 1.20 -20.65 16.62
C GLN A 168 1.23 -22.08 16.07
N PRO A 169 0.14 -22.85 16.24
CA PRO A 169 -0.02 -24.13 15.57
C PRO A 169 0.08 -23.98 14.05
N VAL A 170 0.84 -24.86 13.40
CA VAL A 170 0.99 -24.86 11.95
C VAL A 170 -0.07 -25.76 11.30
N GLY A 171 -0.79 -25.23 10.31
CA GLY A 171 -1.73 -26.02 9.53
C GLY A 171 -1.02 -27.05 8.64
N TYR A 172 -1.62 -28.22 8.48
CA TYR A 172 -1.08 -29.33 7.69
C TYR A 172 -2.15 -29.95 6.77
N SER A 173 -1.71 -30.74 5.80
CA SER A 173 -2.63 -31.44 4.89
C SER A 173 -3.16 -32.71 5.53
N THR A 174 -4.48 -32.81 5.67
CA THR A 174 -5.19 -34.03 6.14
C THR A 174 -5.51 -35.00 5.02
N ASN A 175 -5.49 -34.56 3.75
CA ASN A 175 -5.73 -35.44 2.61
C ASN A 175 -4.44 -36.20 2.26
N LEU A 176 -4.28 -37.38 2.84
CA LEU A 176 -3.09 -38.21 2.69
C LEU A 176 -3.13 -38.99 1.38
N VAL A 177 -2.11 -38.77 0.54
CA VAL A 177 -1.86 -39.64 -0.61
C VAL A 177 -0.92 -40.76 -0.14
N THR A 178 -1.42 -42.00 -0.18
CA THR A 178 -0.70 -43.18 0.32
C THR A 178 -0.48 -44.25 -0.75
N CYS A 179 0.49 -45.14 -0.55
CA CYS A 179 0.68 -46.37 -1.33
C CYS A 179 1.24 -47.51 -0.46
N SER A 180 1.20 -48.74 -0.98
CA SER A 180 1.82 -49.90 -0.33
C SER A 180 3.30 -50.05 -0.72
N GLU A 181 4.07 -50.81 0.06
CA GLU A 181 5.46 -51.19 -0.25
C GLU A 181 5.64 -51.83 -1.64
N THR A 182 4.62 -52.53 -2.13
CA THR A 182 4.62 -53.26 -3.40
C THR A 182 4.19 -52.40 -4.60
N THR A 183 3.70 -51.18 -4.36
CA THR A 183 3.25 -50.29 -5.44
C THR A 183 4.42 -49.95 -6.37
N THR A 184 4.22 -50.07 -7.69
CA THR A 184 5.27 -49.75 -8.67
C THR A 184 5.57 -48.26 -8.73
N ILE A 185 6.80 -47.90 -9.11
CA ILE A 185 7.22 -46.50 -9.27
C ILE A 185 6.34 -45.75 -10.28
N LYS A 186 5.95 -46.40 -11.38
CA LYS A 186 5.03 -45.81 -12.37
C LYS A 186 3.67 -45.48 -11.75
N THR A 187 3.09 -46.41 -11.01
CA THR A 187 1.77 -46.21 -10.38
C THR A 187 1.81 -45.11 -9.32
N LEU A 188 2.83 -45.11 -8.44
CA LEU A 188 2.95 -44.05 -7.43
C LEU A 188 3.21 -42.67 -8.06
N ALA A 189 4.02 -42.57 -9.13
CA ALA A 189 4.28 -41.30 -9.81
C ALA A 189 3.01 -40.73 -10.47
N ASN A 190 2.20 -41.59 -11.10
CA ASN A 190 0.90 -41.20 -11.65
C ASN A 190 -0.05 -40.73 -10.55
N LYS A 191 -0.07 -41.43 -9.40
CA LYS A 191 -0.89 -41.03 -8.25
C LYS A 191 -0.46 -39.68 -7.68
N MET A 192 0.85 -39.43 -7.55
CA MET A 192 1.39 -38.13 -7.13
C MET A 192 1.00 -37.01 -8.11
N THR A 193 1.13 -37.27 -9.41
CA THR A 193 0.79 -36.31 -10.48
C THR A 193 -0.69 -35.96 -10.47
N ALA A 194 -1.58 -36.96 -10.44
CA ALA A 194 -3.03 -36.76 -10.43
C ALA A 194 -3.50 -35.97 -9.20
N ASN A 195 -2.85 -36.18 -8.05
CA ASN A 195 -3.17 -35.47 -6.81
C ASN A 195 -2.39 -34.15 -6.65
N ASN A 196 -1.46 -33.83 -7.56
CA ASN A 196 -0.58 -32.66 -7.54
C ASN A 196 0.21 -32.52 -6.21
N VAL A 197 0.74 -33.63 -5.71
CA VAL A 197 1.53 -33.71 -4.47
C VAL A 197 3.00 -34.01 -4.78
N GLY A 198 3.92 -33.45 -3.98
CA GLY A 198 5.37 -33.65 -4.12
C GLY A 198 5.93 -34.80 -3.27
N CYS A 199 5.06 -35.49 -2.51
CA CYS A 199 5.39 -36.67 -1.74
C CYS A 199 4.21 -37.65 -1.67
N ILE A 200 4.50 -38.92 -1.40
CA ILE A 200 3.54 -39.98 -1.12
C ILE A 200 4.01 -40.79 0.09
N LEU A 201 3.08 -41.09 1.00
CA LEU A 201 3.37 -41.87 2.20
C LEU A 201 3.25 -43.36 1.89
N VAL A 202 4.26 -44.15 2.27
CA VAL A 202 4.23 -45.60 2.17
C VAL A 202 3.68 -46.16 3.48
N VAL A 203 2.59 -46.91 3.39
CA VAL A 203 1.89 -47.48 4.55
C VAL A 203 1.89 -49.01 4.48
N LYS A 204 1.96 -49.63 5.66
CA LYS A 204 1.77 -51.07 5.87
C LYS A 204 0.84 -51.24 7.06
N ASP A 205 -0.25 -52.00 6.88
CA ASP A 205 -1.26 -52.21 7.93
C ASP A 205 -1.79 -50.88 8.53
N ASN A 206 -2.01 -49.87 7.66
CA ASN A 206 -2.36 -48.47 7.99
C ASN A 206 -1.32 -47.67 8.80
N LEU A 207 -0.16 -48.24 9.10
CA LEU A 207 0.93 -47.56 9.78
C LEU A 207 1.92 -46.96 8.78
N PRO A 208 2.45 -45.75 9.05
CA PRO A 208 3.42 -45.11 8.18
C PRO A 208 4.79 -45.78 8.32
N VAL A 209 5.29 -46.39 7.23
CA VAL A 209 6.58 -47.12 7.23
C VAL A 209 7.67 -46.44 6.40
N GLY A 210 7.29 -45.54 5.49
CA GLY A 210 8.21 -44.83 4.64
C GLY A 210 7.58 -43.62 3.94
N ILE A 211 8.40 -42.78 3.32
CA ILE A 211 7.96 -41.67 2.50
C ILE A 211 8.77 -41.62 1.20
N ILE A 212 8.12 -41.25 0.10
CA ILE A 212 8.77 -41.03 -1.20
C ILE A 212 8.49 -39.59 -1.63
N THR A 213 9.54 -38.85 -1.98
CA THR A 213 9.46 -37.49 -2.52
C THR A 213 9.93 -37.43 -3.97
N ASP A 214 9.65 -36.32 -4.66
CA ASP A 214 10.20 -36.06 -6.00
C ASP A 214 11.75 -36.17 -6.03
N LYS A 215 12.41 -35.83 -4.92
CA LYS A 215 13.87 -35.94 -4.78
C LYS A 215 14.31 -37.41 -4.77
N ASP A 216 13.58 -38.28 -4.09
CA ASP A 216 13.89 -39.71 -4.04
C ASP A 216 13.74 -40.37 -5.40
N ILE A 217 12.68 -40.02 -6.14
CA ILE A 217 12.47 -40.52 -7.51
C ILE A 217 13.63 -40.08 -8.42
N ARG A 218 14.02 -38.80 -8.40
CA ARG A 218 15.17 -38.32 -9.18
C ARG A 218 16.49 -39.00 -8.79
N ASN A 219 16.78 -39.09 -7.50
CA ASN A 219 18.08 -39.53 -7.01
C ASN A 219 18.26 -41.05 -6.96
N LYS A 220 17.17 -41.82 -6.94
CA LYS A 220 17.24 -43.30 -6.88
C LYS A 220 16.81 -43.95 -8.18
N VAL A 221 15.80 -43.41 -8.88
CA VAL A 221 15.29 -44.03 -10.10
C VAL A 221 16.05 -43.55 -11.33
N PHE A 222 16.08 -42.23 -11.55
CA PHE A 222 16.68 -41.65 -12.76
C PHE A 222 18.21 -41.61 -12.73
N SER A 223 18.82 -41.77 -11.56
CA SER A 223 20.27 -42.01 -11.42
C SER A 223 20.69 -43.44 -11.79
N GLY A 224 19.74 -44.35 -12.02
CA GLY A 224 20.00 -45.75 -12.36
C GLY A 224 20.10 -46.70 -11.16
N ASN A 225 20.04 -46.21 -9.92
CA ASN A 225 20.16 -47.07 -8.72
C ASN A 225 18.96 -48.02 -8.54
N VAL A 226 17.78 -47.64 -9.02
CA VAL A 226 16.55 -48.43 -8.99
C VAL A 226 15.90 -48.37 -10.37
N PRO A 227 15.55 -49.51 -11.00
CA PRO A 227 14.89 -49.48 -12.30
C PRO A 227 13.50 -48.85 -12.19
N VAL A 228 13.00 -48.22 -13.27
CA VAL A 228 11.64 -47.62 -13.34
C VAL A 228 10.54 -48.65 -13.07
N THR A 229 10.81 -49.94 -13.29
CA THR A 229 9.93 -51.08 -12.98
C THR A 229 9.96 -51.50 -11.50
N GLY A 230 10.79 -50.86 -10.68
CA GLY A 230 10.90 -51.13 -9.25
C GLY A 230 9.66 -50.75 -8.44
N THR A 231 9.71 -51.03 -7.13
CA THR A 231 8.61 -50.83 -6.18
C THR A 231 8.91 -49.70 -5.19
N ALA A 232 7.87 -49.21 -4.52
CA ALA A 232 7.95 -48.19 -3.48
C ALA A 232 8.96 -48.57 -2.39
N LYS A 233 9.00 -49.84 -1.96
CA LYS A 233 9.95 -50.35 -0.97
C LYS A 233 11.42 -50.06 -1.31
N LYS A 234 11.79 -50.13 -2.59
CA LYS A 234 13.17 -49.89 -3.04
C LYS A 234 13.54 -48.40 -3.14
N VAL A 235 12.54 -47.52 -3.21
CA VAL A 235 12.73 -46.07 -3.41
C VAL A 235 12.46 -45.26 -2.15
N MET A 236 11.62 -45.75 -1.24
CA MET A 236 11.23 -45.02 -0.04
C MET A 236 12.42 -44.68 0.86
N THR A 237 12.27 -43.58 1.58
CA THR A 237 13.09 -43.26 2.74
C THR A 237 12.40 -43.83 3.97
N THR A 238 13.12 -44.68 4.71
CA THR A 238 12.61 -45.47 5.84
C THR A 238 13.72 -45.60 6.91
N PRO A 239 13.41 -45.61 8.22
CA PRO A 239 12.08 -45.39 8.80
C PRO A 239 11.59 -43.96 8.55
N VAL A 240 10.27 -43.78 8.43
CA VAL A 240 9.68 -42.45 8.29
C VAL A 240 9.77 -41.69 9.60
N ILE A 241 10.16 -40.42 9.52
CA ILE A 241 10.26 -39.56 10.70
C ILE A 241 8.86 -38.98 11.01
N THR A 242 8.35 -39.25 12.20
CA THR A 242 7.03 -38.85 12.67
C THR A 242 7.11 -37.77 13.74
N TYR A 243 6.07 -36.94 13.81
CA TYR A 243 5.88 -35.92 14.85
C TYR A 243 4.40 -35.85 15.27
N PRO A 244 4.08 -35.38 16.48
CA PRO A 244 2.69 -35.24 16.91
C PRO A 244 1.97 -34.15 16.09
N LYS A 245 0.65 -34.26 15.93
CA LYS A 245 -0.14 -33.36 15.09
C LYS A 245 -0.16 -31.88 15.50
N ASN A 246 0.13 -31.57 16.77
CA ASN A 246 0.04 -30.21 17.33
C ASN A 246 1.40 -29.52 17.38
N LEU A 247 2.08 -29.40 16.23
CA LEU A 247 3.34 -28.64 16.15
C LEU A 247 3.09 -27.14 16.02
N THR A 248 3.94 -26.36 16.67
CA THR A 248 4.11 -24.94 16.35
C THR A 248 4.96 -24.74 15.10
N ILE A 249 4.89 -23.56 14.48
CA ILE A 249 5.74 -23.20 13.33
C ILE A 249 7.23 -23.41 13.65
N THR A 250 7.70 -22.93 14.80
CA THR A 250 9.10 -23.10 15.21
C THR A 250 9.47 -24.56 15.43
N GLN A 251 8.62 -25.35 16.10
CA GLN A 251 8.89 -26.78 16.29
C GLN A 251 8.99 -27.51 14.95
N ALA A 252 8.12 -27.21 14.00
CA ALA A 252 8.17 -27.79 12.66
C ALA A 252 9.46 -27.38 11.89
N GLN A 253 9.88 -26.11 12.00
CA GLN A 253 11.14 -25.66 11.42
C GLN A 253 12.34 -26.39 12.02
N MET A 254 12.40 -26.47 13.35
CA MET A 254 13.47 -27.17 14.07
C MET A 254 13.51 -28.65 13.70
N ALA A 255 12.37 -29.32 13.63
CA ALA A 255 12.24 -30.70 13.18
C ALA A 255 12.81 -30.91 11.78
N MET A 256 12.42 -30.06 10.82
CA MET A 256 12.91 -30.12 9.45
C MET A 256 14.43 -29.85 9.35
N MET A 257 14.95 -28.90 10.12
CA MET A 257 16.39 -28.59 10.17
C MET A 257 17.20 -29.74 10.78
N LYS A 258 16.78 -30.24 11.94
CA LYS A 258 17.48 -31.33 12.66
C LYS A 258 17.57 -32.60 11.82
N SER A 259 16.49 -32.92 11.10
CA SER A 259 16.42 -34.11 10.26
C SER A 259 16.84 -33.88 8.79
N ASN A 260 17.15 -32.63 8.40
CA ASN A 260 17.44 -32.22 7.02
C ASN A 260 16.39 -32.70 5.98
N ILE A 261 15.10 -32.59 6.35
CA ILE A 261 13.96 -33.03 5.55
C ILE A 261 13.03 -31.88 5.18
N SER A 262 12.20 -32.10 4.16
CA SER A 262 11.24 -31.10 3.64
C SER A 262 9.78 -31.44 3.92
N HIS A 263 9.50 -32.60 4.52
CA HIS A 263 8.16 -33.09 4.85
C HIS A 263 8.22 -33.82 6.20
N LEU A 264 7.25 -33.56 7.07
CA LEU A 264 7.03 -34.28 8.32
C LEU A 264 5.76 -35.13 8.20
N CYS A 265 5.85 -36.39 8.57
CA CYS A 265 4.67 -37.22 8.78
C CYS A 265 4.10 -36.93 10.17
N LEU A 266 2.82 -36.59 10.24
CA LEU A 266 2.14 -36.32 11.50
C LEU A 266 1.28 -37.52 11.88
N THR A 267 1.45 -37.99 13.11
CA THR A 267 0.68 -39.07 13.72
C THR A 267 0.03 -38.56 15.02
N GLU A 268 -0.89 -39.34 15.60
CA GLU A 268 -1.69 -38.88 16.75
C GLU A 268 -0.82 -38.65 17.99
N ASP A 269 0.11 -39.57 18.27
CA ASP A 269 1.03 -39.55 19.40
C ASP A 269 2.46 -39.13 19.02
N GLY A 270 2.72 -38.94 17.73
CA GLY A 270 4.03 -38.60 17.18
C GLY A 270 4.96 -39.79 16.92
N THR A 271 4.50 -41.02 17.13
CA THR A 271 5.24 -42.26 16.82
C THR A 271 4.77 -42.86 15.49
N PRO A 272 5.55 -43.72 14.83
CA PRO A 272 5.10 -44.44 13.64
C PRO A 272 4.17 -45.62 13.97
N GLU A 273 3.83 -45.83 15.25
CA GLU A 273 2.97 -46.93 15.72
C GLU A 273 1.49 -46.58 15.65
N THR A 274 1.16 -45.32 15.34
CA THR A 274 -0.21 -44.88 15.08
C THR A 274 -0.39 -44.44 13.61
N PRO A 275 -1.62 -44.53 13.06
CA PRO A 275 -1.88 -44.07 11.70
C PRO A 275 -1.50 -42.60 11.50
N ALA A 276 -1.01 -42.28 10.30
CA ALA A 276 -0.76 -40.90 9.92
C ALA A 276 -2.08 -40.11 9.85
N VAL A 277 -2.08 -38.92 10.46
CA VAL A 277 -3.21 -37.98 10.47
C VAL A 277 -2.96 -36.80 9.51
N GLY A 278 -1.73 -36.59 9.07
CA GLY A 278 -1.40 -35.53 8.14
C GLY A 278 0.05 -35.52 7.66
N ILE A 279 0.32 -34.67 6.68
CA ILE A 279 1.68 -34.33 6.23
C ILE A 279 1.85 -32.81 6.31
N LEU A 280 2.97 -32.39 6.89
CA LEU A 280 3.39 -30.99 6.93
C LEU A 280 4.63 -30.79 6.06
N SER A 281 4.53 -29.97 5.02
CA SER A 281 5.66 -29.65 4.15
C SER A 281 6.37 -28.37 4.57
N LYS A 282 7.64 -28.21 4.15
CA LYS A 282 8.39 -26.96 4.30
C LYS A 282 7.64 -25.77 3.69
N HIS A 283 6.88 -26.00 2.62
CA HIS A 283 6.06 -24.96 2.01
C HIS A 283 4.95 -24.48 2.95
N ASP A 284 4.28 -25.39 3.65
CA ASP A 284 3.18 -25.04 4.57
C ASP A 284 3.71 -24.18 5.73
N VAL A 285 4.87 -24.57 6.28
CA VAL A 285 5.59 -23.78 7.29
C VAL A 285 5.92 -22.37 6.78
N MET A 286 6.49 -22.25 5.58
CA MET A 286 6.83 -20.95 5.00
C MET A 286 5.59 -20.09 4.68
N LEU A 287 4.47 -20.72 4.31
CA LEU A 287 3.21 -20.01 4.05
C LEU A 287 2.63 -19.47 5.36
N ALA A 288 2.69 -20.26 6.44
CA ALA A 288 2.22 -19.86 7.76
C ALA A 288 3.01 -18.68 8.33
N VAL A 289 4.34 -18.64 8.09
CA VAL A 289 5.18 -17.47 8.45
C VAL A 289 4.76 -16.21 7.66
N GLY A 290 4.22 -16.37 6.45
CA GLY A 290 3.65 -15.25 5.70
C GLY A 290 4.65 -14.21 5.20
N ASN A 291 5.94 -14.54 5.11
CA ASN A 291 7.00 -13.59 4.75
C ASN A 291 7.58 -13.77 3.34
N ASN A 292 7.02 -14.67 2.52
CA ASN A 292 7.53 -14.97 1.19
C ASN A 292 6.44 -14.94 0.09
N PRO A 293 6.48 -13.97 -0.85
CA PRO A 293 5.45 -13.83 -1.89
C PRO A 293 5.44 -14.98 -2.89
N ALA A 294 6.58 -15.60 -3.19
CA ALA A 294 6.65 -16.72 -4.13
C ALA A 294 5.95 -17.97 -3.59
N VAL A 295 6.06 -18.19 -2.27
CA VAL A 295 5.37 -19.25 -1.55
C VAL A 295 3.85 -19.03 -1.59
N MET A 296 3.40 -17.79 -1.34
CA MET A 296 1.97 -17.42 -1.44
C MET A 296 1.42 -17.61 -2.86
N MET A 297 2.16 -17.15 -3.88
CA MET A 297 1.78 -17.33 -5.28
C MET A 297 1.56 -18.81 -5.64
N ARG A 298 2.44 -19.70 -5.14
CA ARG A 298 2.29 -21.14 -5.35
C ARG A 298 1.10 -21.72 -4.59
N ALA A 299 0.86 -21.25 -3.37
CA ALA A 299 -0.32 -21.65 -2.58
C ALA A 299 -1.62 -21.26 -3.30
N ILE A 300 -1.71 -20.03 -3.80
CA ILE A 300 -2.86 -19.52 -4.56
C ILE A 300 -3.16 -20.44 -5.75
N LYS A 301 -2.17 -20.67 -6.63
CA LYS A 301 -2.36 -21.50 -7.84
C LYS A 301 -2.81 -22.94 -7.56
N ARG A 302 -2.57 -23.46 -6.35
CA ARG A 302 -2.95 -24.82 -5.93
C ARG A 302 -4.31 -24.87 -5.24
N CYS A 303 -4.90 -23.73 -4.87
CA CYS A 303 -6.18 -23.70 -4.17
C CYS A 303 -7.31 -24.17 -5.09
N LYS A 304 -8.06 -25.18 -4.62
CA LYS A 304 -9.32 -25.62 -5.25
C LYS A 304 -10.55 -25.19 -4.43
N ASP A 305 -10.31 -24.54 -3.30
CA ASP A 305 -11.30 -24.14 -2.30
C ASP A 305 -11.04 -22.70 -1.87
N THR A 306 -12.12 -21.92 -1.82
CA THR A 306 -12.15 -20.51 -1.42
C THR A 306 -11.65 -20.31 0.01
N GLN A 307 -11.92 -21.24 0.94
CA GLN A 307 -11.46 -21.09 2.33
C GLN A 307 -9.93 -21.05 2.43
N LYS A 308 -9.23 -21.79 1.57
CA LYS A 308 -7.76 -21.73 1.50
C LYS A 308 -7.28 -20.37 0.98
N LEU A 309 -7.97 -19.75 0.02
CA LEU A 309 -7.62 -18.40 -0.46
C LEU A 309 -7.75 -17.35 0.66
N LYS A 310 -8.75 -17.47 1.54
CA LYS A 310 -8.89 -16.61 2.74
C LYS A 310 -7.66 -16.69 3.64
N SER A 311 -7.12 -17.90 3.87
CA SER A 311 -5.92 -18.08 4.68
C SER A 311 -4.69 -17.42 4.06
N VAL A 312 -4.53 -17.52 2.73
CA VAL A 312 -3.43 -16.84 2.02
C VAL A 312 -3.55 -15.33 2.13
N ARG A 313 -4.77 -14.78 1.98
CA ARG A 313 -5.00 -13.34 2.12
C ARG A 313 -4.63 -12.82 3.50
N ARG A 314 -4.95 -13.57 4.58
CA ARG A 314 -4.50 -13.20 5.93
C ARG A 314 -2.97 -13.17 6.02
N ALA A 315 -2.29 -14.16 5.46
CA ALA A 315 -0.83 -14.20 5.43
C ALA A 315 -0.24 -13.00 4.64
N MET A 316 -0.90 -12.54 3.58
CA MET A 316 -0.48 -11.33 2.84
C MET A 316 -0.48 -10.06 3.70
N MET A 317 -1.35 -9.95 4.71
CA MET A 317 -1.34 -8.81 5.62
C MET A 317 -0.10 -8.82 6.51
N ASN A 318 0.37 -9.99 6.92
CA ASN A 318 1.63 -10.15 7.64
C ASN A 318 2.83 -9.79 6.75
N LEU A 319 2.81 -10.21 5.48
CA LEU A 319 3.82 -9.83 4.49
C LEU A 319 3.90 -8.30 4.34
N LEU A 320 2.74 -7.66 4.19
CA LEU A 320 2.63 -6.22 4.04
C LEU A 320 3.19 -5.48 5.26
N ARG A 321 2.81 -5.89 6.48
CA ARG A 321 3.34 -5.34 7.73
C ARG A 321 4.87 -5.48 7.79
N GLY A 322 5.38 -6.68 7.55
CA GLY A 322 6.82 -6.94 7.55
C GLY A 322 7.60 -6.11 6.54
N TYR A 323 7.05 -5.85 5.35
CA TYR A 323 7.68 -4.97 4.36
C TYR A 323 7.69 -3.50 4.78
N LEU A 324 6.63 -3.03 5.45
CA LEU A 324 6.58 -1.66 5.95
C LEU A 324 7.56 -1.43 7.10
N ASP A 325 7.68 -2.40 8.01
CA ASP A 325 8.63 -2.38 9.13
C ASP A 325 10.08 -2.35 8.63
N GLN A 326 10.39 -3.20 7.64
CA GLN A 326 11.68 -3.22 6.93
C GLN A 326 11.88 -1.99 6.02
N ASN A 327 10.89 -1.11 5.94
CA ASN A 327 10.93 0.11 5.14
C ASN A 327 11.22 -0.11 3.66
N ILE A 328 10.73 -1.23 3.11
CA ILE A 328 10.76 -1.50 1.68
C ILE A 328 10.02 -0.36 0.93
N PRO A 329 10.56 0.12 -0.21
CA PRO A 329 9.90 1.16 -0.99
C PRO A 329 8.46 0.77 -1.35
N ILE A 330 7.50 1.66 -1.07
CA ILE A 330 6.06 1.38 -1.25
C ILE A 330 5.70 0.99 -2.69
N ARG A 331 6.45 1.48 -3.69
CA ARG A 331 6.30 1.07 -5.09
C ARG A 331 6.47 -0.44 -5.28
N LEU A 332 7.49 -1.02 -4.64
CA LEU A 332 7.74 -2.46 -4.73
C LEU A 332 6.66 -3.25 -3.96
N VAL A 333 6.30 -2.76 -2.77
CA VAL A 333 5.23 -3.36 -1.95
C VAL A 333 3.91 -3.41 -2.71
N SER A 334 3.49 -2.28 -3.31
CA SER A 334 2.27 -2.19 -4.13
C SER A 334 2.27 -3.19 -5.27
N LYS A 335 3.37 -3.32 -6.01
CA LYS A 335 3.48 -4.31 -7.10
C LYS A 335 3.32 -5.74 -6.61
N ILE A 336 4.04 -6.12 -5.54
CA ILE A 336 3.98 -7.48 -5.00
C ILE A 336 2.57 -7.81 -4.50
N ILE A 337 1.97 -6.92 -3.70
CA ILE A 337 0.63 -7.15 -3.14
C ILE A 337 -0.43 -7.14 -4.25
N SER A 338 -0.32 -6.25 -5.23
CA SER A 338 -1.21 -6.23 -6.40
C SER A 338 -1.14 -7.55 -7.18
N GLU A 339 0.05 -8.08 -7.47
CA GLU A 339 0.21 -9.36 -8.17
C GLU A 339 -0.39 -10.54 -7.39
N LEU A 340 -0.28 -10.53 -6.06
CA LEU A 340 -0.88 -11.55 -5.20
C LEU A 340 -2.41 -11.44 -5.17
N ASN A 341 -2.97 -10.23 -5.05
CA ASN A 341 -4.42 -9.99 -5.16
C ASN A 341 -4.95 -10.46 -6.52
N ASP A 342 -4.27 -10.08 -7.60
CA ASP A 342 -4.63 -10.49 -8.96
C ASP A 342 -4.63 -12.02 -9.11
N ALA A 343 -3.63 -12.70 -8.54
CA ALA A 343 -3.55 -14.15 -8.56
C ALA A 343 -4.69 -14.81 -7.76
N ILE A 344 -5.06 -14.26 -6.59
CA ILE A 344 -6.19 -14.75 -5.79
C ILE A 344 -7.47 -14.69 -6.62
N ILE A 345 -7.72 -13.55 -7.27
CA ILE A 345 -8.95 -13.33 -8.03
C ILE A 345 -8.98 -14.20 -9.28
N LYS A 346 -7.86 -14.30 -10.02
CA LYS A 346 -7.74 -15.23 -11.16
C LYS A 346 -8.03 -16.67 -10.76
N GLN A 347 -7.46 -17.12 -9.63
CA GLN A 347 -7.70 -18.48 -9.14
C GLN A 347 -9.15 -18.68 -8.70
N LEU A 348 -9.73 -17.70 -8.01
CA LEU A 348 -11.12 -17.77 -7.56
C LEU A 348 -12.06 -17.90 -8.77
N ILE A 349 -11.90 -17.03 -9.77
CA ILE A 349 -12.71 -17.08 -11.00
C ILE A 349 -12.56 -18.42 -11.68
N TYR A 350 -11.33 -18.95 -11.81
CA TYR A 350 -11.08 -20.28 -12.37
C TYR A 350 -11.84 -21.39 -11.61
N VAL A 351 -11.80 -21.36 -10.27
CA VAL A 351 -12.49 -22.35 -9.43
C VAL A 351 -14.01 -22.24 -9.59
N VAL A 352 -14.57 -21.02 -9.60
CA VAL A 352 -16.00 -20.80 -9.75
C VAL A 352 -16.48 -21.22 -11.14
N VAL A 353 -15.78 -20.82 -12.21
CA VAL A 353 -16.11 -21.23 -13.59
C VAL A 353 -16.11 -22.76 -13.74
N LYS A 354 -15.16 -23.47 -13.11
CA LYS A 354 -15.15 -24.94 -13.12
C LYS A 354 -16.31 -25.59 -12.37
N LYS A 355 -16.92 -24.90 -11.41
CA LYS A 355 -18.07 -25.38 -10.65
C LYS A 355 -19.41 -25.06 -11.32
N MET A 356 -19.42 -24.17 -12.32
CA MET A 356 -20.62 -23.87 -13.10
C MET A 356 -21.06 -25.09 -13.90
N GLU A 357 -22.38 -25.32 -13.97
CA GLU A 357 -22.98 -26.42 -14.75
C GLU A 357 -22.67 -26.33 -16.25
N LYS A 358 -22.59 -25.11 -16.77
CA LYS A 358 -22.27 -24.80 -18.17
C LYS A 358 -21.01 -23.97 -18.25
N GLN A 359 -20.20 -24.22 -19.27
CA GLN A 359 -19.06 -23.36 -19.62
C GLN A 359 -19.56 -21.98 -20.09
N PRO A 360 -18.71 -20.93 -20.02
CA PRO A 360 -19.07 -19.62 -20.56
C PRO A 360 -19.51 -19.72 -22.03
N PRO A 361 -20.67 -19.15 -22.40
CA PRO A 361 -21.23 -19.31 -23.75
C PRO A 361 -20.42 -18.59 -24.82
N VAL A 362 -19.62 -17.59 -24.42
CA VAL A 362 -18.71 -16.80 -25.26
C VAL A 362 -17.50 -16.36 -24.43
N ASN A 363 -16.47 -15.79 -25.07
CA ASN A 363 -15.35 -15.22 -24.33
C ASN A 363 -15.79 -14.01 -23.50
N PHE A 364 -15.13 -13.83 -22.37
CA PHE A 364 -15.38 -12.70 -21.48
C PHE A 364 -14.09 -12.23 -20.82
N ALA A 365 -14.16 -11.04 -20.22
CA ALA A 365 -13.13 -10.46 -19.38
C ALA A 365 -13.74 -10.02 -18.05
N TRP A 366 -13.00 -10.28 -16.96
CA TRP A 366 -13.25 -9.71 -15.65
C TRP A 366 -12.39 -8.47 -15.48
N LEU A 367 -13.05 -7.34 -15.23
CA LEU A 367 -12.42 -6.05 -15.01
C LEU A 367 -12.37 -5.77 -13.51
N ALA A 368 -11.18 -5.51 -12.99
CA ALA A 368 -11.00 -4.89 -11.69
C ALA A 368 -11.03 -3.37 -11.86
N MET A 369 -11.74 -2.65 -10.99
CA MET A 369 -11.87 -1.19 -11.06
C MET A 369 -11.34 -0.53 -9.78
N GLY A 370 -11.40 0.79 -9.72
CA GLY A 370 -11.03 1.54 -8.53
C GLY A 370 -9.60 1.22 -8.06
N SER A 371 -9.41 1.10 -6.74
CA SER A 371 -8.08 0.88 -6.16
C SER A 371 -7.45 -0.45 -6.57
N GLN A 372 -8.27 -1.46 -6.87
CA GLN A 372 -7.79 -2.74 -7.36
C GLN A 372 -7.32 -2.62 -8.82
N GLY A 373 -8.08 -1.94 -9.67
CA GLY A 373 -7.70 -1.68 -11.07
C GLY A 373 -6.42 -0.84 -11.22
N ARG A 374 -6.13 0.03 -10.25
CA ARG A 374 -4.86 0.80 -10.17
C ARG A 374 -3.70 0.04 -9.54
N GLY A 375 -3.92 -1.16 -8.99
CA GLY A 375 -2.90 -1.90 -8.24
C GLY A 375 -2.45 -1.23 -6.94
N GLU A 376 -3.37 -0.51 -6.29
CA GLU A 376 -3.15 0.28 -5.07
C GLU A 376 -3.93 -0.27 -3.84
N GLN A 377 -4.63 -1.39 -4.01
CA GLN A 377 -5.39 -2.06 -2.95
C GLN A 377 -4.45 -2.85 -2.03
N LEU A 378 -3.80 -2.15 -1.09
CA LEU A 378 -2.90 -2.74 -0.09
C LEU A 378 -3.64 -3.30 1.13
N LEU A 379 -4.66 -2.59 1.60
CA LEU A 379 -5.51 -2.98 2.71
C LEU A 379 -6.74 -3.73 2.22
N THR A 380 -7.46 -4.35 3.15
CA THR A 380 -8.80 -4.88 2.85
C THR A 380 -9.75 -3.74 2.54
N THR A 381 -10.27 -3.72 1.33
CA THR A 381 -11.34 -2.80 0.90
C THR A 381 -12.45 -3.59 0.21
N ASP A 382 -13.48 -2.85 -0.18
CA ASP A 382 -14.54 -3.24 -1.08
C ASP A 382 -14.02 -3.76 -2.43
N GLN A 383 -14.89 -4.52 -3.11
CA GLN A 383 -14.69 -5.02 -4.45
C GLN A 383 -15.37 -4.11 -5.48
N ASP A 384 -14.61 -3.57 -6.42
CA ASP A 384 -15.15 -2.90 -7.60
C ASP A 384 -14.80 -3.72 -8.84
N ASN A 385 -15.81 -4.28 -9.49
CA ASN A 385 -15.60 -5.16 -10.63
C ASN A 385 -16.72 -5.13 -11.66
N ALA A 386 -16.38 -5.51 -12.89
CA ALA A 386 -17.30 -5.61 -14.00
C ALA A 386 -17.00 -6.81 -14.91
N ILE A 387 -18.01 -7.30 -15.62
CA ILE A 387 -17.86 -8.29 -16.69
C ILE A 387 -18.09 -7.62 -18.04
N LEU A 388 -17.19 -7.91 -18.97
CA LEU A 388 -17.28 -7.56 -20.39
C LEU A 388 -17.27 -8.87 -21.19
N PHE A 389 -18.31 -9.15 -21.98
CA PHE A 389 -18.38 -10.38 -22.80
C PHE A 389 -18.56 -10.08 -24.30
N GLU A 390 -18.27 -11.06 -25.15
CA GLU A 390 -18.46 -10.94 -26.61
C GLU A 390 -19.92 -10.71 -26.99
N ASP A 391 -20.14 -9.98 -28.09
CA ASP A 391 -21.47 -9.80 -28.63
C ASP A 391 -22.06 -11.13 -29.12
N VAL A 392 -23.34 -11.33 -28.86
CA VAL A 392 -24.11 -12.49 -29.32
C VAL A 392 -25.32 -12.04 -30.13
N PRO A 393 -25.90 -12.92 -30.97
CA PRO A 393 -27.18 -12.63 -31.62
C PRO A 393 -28.25 -12.16 -30.63
N LYS A 394 -29.08 -11.19 -31.03
CA LYS A 394 -30.07 -10.53 -30.13
C LYS A 394 -30.99 -11.51 -29.39
N ASN A 395 -31.36 -12.62 -30.03
CA ASN A 395 -32.19 -13.67 -29.42
C ASN A 395 -31.49 -14.44 -28.28
N LYS A 396 -30.15 -14.41 -28.20
CA LYS A 396 -29.35 -15.02 -27.14
C LYS A 396 -28.86 -14.03 -26.08
N SER A 397 -28.99 -12.72 -26.31
CA SER A 397 -28.44 -11.68 -25.42
C SER A 397 -28.90 -11.84 -23.97
N LYS A 398 -30.20 -11.97 -23.72
CA LYS A 398 -30.76 -12.14 -22.37
C LYS A 398 -30.25 -13.41 -21.67
N GLU A 399 -30.16 -14.53 -22.39
CA GLU A 399 -29.65 -15.79 -21.84
C GLU A 399 -28.16 -15.69 -21.49
N THR A 400 -27.36 -15.11 -22.39
CA THR A 400 -25.92 -14.88 -22.18
C THR A 400 -25.67 -13.94 -20.99
N GLN A 401 -26.39 -12.82 -20.90
CA GLN A 401 -26.24 -11.90 -19.78
C GLN A 401 -26.67 -12.55 -18.46
N ALA A 402 -27.77 -13.33 -18.44
CA ALA A 402 -28.20 -14.07 -17.26
C ALA A 402 -27.13 -15.08 -16.79
N TYR A 403 -26.44 -15.75 -17.71
CA TYR A 403 -25.31 -16.61 -17.37
C TYR A 403 -24.20 -15.82 -16.66
N PHE A 404 -23.77 -14.69 -17.22
CA PHE A 404 -22.69 -13.89 -16.66
C PHE A 404 -23.07 -13.19 -15.35
N LEU A 405 -24.34 -12.82 -15.17
CA LEU A 405 -24.85 -12.31 -13.90
C LEU A 405 -24.83 -13.40 -12.81
N LYS A 406 -25.22 -14.64 -13.14
CA LYS A 406 -25.10 -15.77 -12.21
C LYS A 406 -23.63 -16.01 -11.84
N LEU A 407 -22.72 -15.98 -12.83
CA LEU A 407 -21.29 -16.10 -12.59
C LEU A 407 -20.75 -14.96 -11.71
N GLY A 408 -21.10 -13.71 -12.02
CA GLY A 408 -20.72 -12.53 -11.25
C GLY A 408 -21.22 -12.57 -9.81
N SER A 409 -22.47 -12.98 -9.58
CA SER A 409 -23.04 -13.18 -8.24
C SER A 409 -22.27 -14.22 -7.42
N LEU A 410 -21.90 -15.34 -8.03
CA LEU A 410 -21.09 -16.36 -7.34
C LEU A 410 -19.68 -15.86 -7.02
N ILE A 411 -19.00 -15.22 -7.98
CA ILE A 411 -17.65 -14.69 -7.75
C ILE A 411 -17.66 -13.62 -6.65
N THR A 412 -18.59 -12.66 -6.70
CA THR A 412 -18.68 -11.56 -5.72
C THR A 412 -18.97 -12.07 -4.30
N LYS A 413 -19.81 -13.10 -4.16
CA LYS A 413 -20.05 -13.80 -2.89
C LYS A 413 -18.81 -14.49 -2.33
N GLU A 414 -18.05 -15.17 -3.18
CA GLU A 414 -16.82 -15.83 -2.75
C GLU A 414 -15.71 -14.81 -2.44
N LEU A 415 -15.64 -13.70 -3.18
CA LEU A 415 -14.78 -12.55 -2.87
C LEU A 415 -15.10 -11.97 -1.48
N ASN A 416 -16.38 -11.84 -1.15
CA ASN A 416 -16.81 -11.45 0.20
C ASN A 416 -16.37 -12.44 1.28
N THR A 417 -16.50 -13.75 1.01
CA THR A 417 -16.08 -14.81 1.93
C THR A 417 -14.58 -14.74 2.28
N ILE A 418 -13.74 -14.40 1.30
CA ILE A 418 -12.28 -14.22 1.51
C ILE A 418 -11.89 -12.87 2.10
N GLY A 419 -12.83 -11.92 2.19
CA GLY A 419 -12.66 -10.63 2.85
C GLY A 419 -12.67 -9.39 1.95
N TYR A 420 -13.11 -9.48 0.69
CA TYR A 420 -13.42 -8.27 -0.11
C TYR A 420 -14.88 -7.87 0.12
N GLU A 421 -15.11 -6.80 0.88
CA GLU A 421 -16.47 -6.36 1.20
C GLU A 421 -17.27 -6.02 -0.06
N TYR A 422 -18.60 -6.11 0.04
CA TYR A 422 -19.46 -5.67 -1.06
C TYR A 422 -19.32 -4.16 -1.23
N CYS A 423 -19.27 -3.70 -2.49
CA CYS A 423 -19.26 -2.27 -2.77
C CYS A 423 -20.60 -1.65 -2.34
N PRO A 424 -20.60 -0.65 -1.44
CA PRO A 424 -21.83 0.02 -1.02
C PRO A 424 -22.58 0.71 -2.16
N ALA A 425 -21.86 1.06 -3.24
CA ALA A 425 -22.44 1.68 -4.44
C ALA A 425 -22.81 0.66 -5.54
N GLU A 426 -22.84 -0.63 -5.20
CA GLU A 426 -23.25 -1.73 -6.09
C GLU A 426 -22.46 -1.83 -7.41
N MET A 427 -21.20 -1.38 -7.42
CA MET A 427 -20.30 -1.39 -8.59
C MET A 427 -19.63 -2.74 -8.81
N MET A 428 -20.45 -3.78 -8.99
CA MET A 428 -20.02 -5.16 -9.01
C MET A 428 -20.63 -5.90 -10.20
N ALA A 429 -19.91 -6.88 -10.75
CA ALA A 429 -20.34 -7.71 -11.88
C ALA A 429 -21.61 -8.54 -11.62
N SER A 430 -22.06 -8.63 -10.37
CA SER A 430 -23.36 -9.19 -10.00
C SER A 430 -24.55 -8.27 -10.33
N ASN A 431 -24.28 -6.99 -10.60
CA ASN A 431 -25.27 -5.98 -10.97
C ASN A 431 -25.36 -5.89 -12.52
N PRO A 432 -26.57 -5.92 -13.11
CA PRO A 432 -26.78 -5.75 -14.55
C PRO A 432 -26.09 -4.55 -15.18
N LEU A 433 -25.93 -3.45 -14.45
CA LEU A 433 -25.25 -2.23 -14.93
C LEU A 433 -23.73 -2.40 -15.14
N TRP A 434 -23.15 -3.49 -14.61
CA TRP A 434 -21.72 -3.78 -14.68
C TRP A 434 -21.43 -5.12 -15.36
N CYS A 435 -22.41 -5.66 -16.08
CA CYS A 435 -22.31 -6.93 -16.79
C CYS A 435 -22.91 -6.79 -18.19
N HIS A 436 -22.08 -6.40 -19.15
CA HIS A 436 -22.50 -6.02 -20.50
C HIS A 436 -21.68 -6.68 -21.60
N SER A 437 -22.28 -6.79 -22.79
CA SER A 437 -21.56 -7.17 -24.00
C SER A 437 -20.60 -6.05 -24.43
N LEU A 438 -19.70 -6.32 -25.39
CA LEU A 438 -18.78 -5.31 -25.90
C LEU A 438 -19.52 -4.13 -26.56
N SER A 439 -20.56 -4.38 -27.34
CA SER A 439 -21.35 -3.31 -27.96
C SER A 439 -22.10 -2.49 -26.90
N GLU A 440 -22.71 -3.14 -25.91
CA GLU A 440 -23.39 -2.44 -24.81
C GLU A 440 -22.42 -1.58 -23.97
N TRP A 441 -21.24 -2.09 -23.63
CA TRP A 441 -20.22 -1.30 -22.93
C TRP A 441 -19.75 -0.08 -23.75
N LYS A 442 -19.66 -0.22 -25.07
CA LYS A 442 -19.36 0.91 -25.95
C LYS A 442 -20.48 1.95 -25.95
N ASP A 443 -21.74 1.53 -25.92
CA ASP A 443 -22.87 2.45 -25.84
C ASP A 443 -22.89 3.19 -24.50
N VAL A 444 -22.74 2.47 -23.38
CA VAL A 444 -22.67 3.03 -22.02
C VAL A 444 -21.54 4.07 -21.91
N THR A 445 -20.33 3.71 -22.34
CA THR A 445 -19.18 4.63 -22.27
C THR A 445 -19.30 5.80 -23.24
N SER A 446 -19.92 5.62 -24.41
CA SER A 446 -20.24 6.74 -25.32
C SER A 446 -21.23 7.70 -24.68
N TYR A 447 -22.25 7.17 -24.00
CA TYR A 447 -23.26 7.98 -23.32
C TYR A 447 -22.64 8.82 -22.21
N TRP A 448 -21.83 8.21 -21.32
CA TRP A 448 -21.13 8.94 -20.26
C TRP A 448 -20.22 10.05 -20.79
N ILE A 449 -19.54 9.80 -21.92
CA ILE A 449 -18.63 10.77 -22.53
C ILE A 449 -19.39 11.88 -23.26
N GLY A 450 -20.48 11.53 -23.96
CA GLY A 450 -21.29 12.47 -24.72
C GLY A 450 -22.22 13.33 -23.86
N ASN A 451 -22.58 12.87 -22.66
CA ASN A 451 -23.52 13.54 -21.75
C ASN A 451 -22.90 13.64 -20.34
N PRO A 452 -21.88 14.48 -20.13
CA PRO A 452 -21.12 14.51 -18.87
C PRO A 452 -21.86 15.23 -17.72
N GLY A 453 -22.95 14.63 -17.24
CA GLY A 453 -23.60 15.02 -16.00
C GLY A 453 -22.80 14.60 -14.76
N PRO A 454 -23.19 15.04 -13.55
CA PRO A 454 -22.49 14.69 -12.31
C PRO A 454 -22.33 13.17 -12.11
N ASP A 455 -23.39 12.41 -12.36
CA ASP A 455 -23.40 10.95 -12.20
C ASP A 455 -22.56 10.26 -13.27
N GLU A 456 -22.66 10.68 -14.53
CA GLU A 456 -21.86 10.14 -15.63
C GLU A 456 -20.37 10.38 -15.45
N VAL A 457 -19.99 11.58 -14.96
CA VAL A 457 -18.61 11.91 -14.61
C VAL A 457 -18.12 11.03 -13.47
N LEU A 458 -18.92 10.84 -12.42
CA LEU A 458 -18.57 9.95 -11.31
C LEU A 458 -18.36 8.50 -11.79
N LEU A 459 -19.34 7.93 -12.50
CA LEU A 459 -19.30 6.55 -13.00
C LEU A 459 -18.12 6.33 -13.97
N SER A 460 -17.93 7.23 -14.93
CA SER A 460 -16.81 7.14 -15.88
C SER A 460 -15.46 7.29 -15.19
N SER A 461 -15.34 8.15 -14.17
CA SER A 461 -14.10 8.30 -13.41
C SER A 461 -13.70 7.00 -12.70
N ILE A 462 -14.66 6.29 -12.11
CA ILE A 462 -14.41 5.03 -11.42
C ILE A 462 -14.10 3.92 -12.44
N PHE A 463 -14.90 3.84 -13.50
CA PHE A 463 -14.74 2.82 -14.52
C PHE A 463 -13.39 2.96 -15.25
N PHE A 464 -12.93 4.16 -15.61
CA PHE A 464 -11.71 4.36 -16.40
C PHE A 464 -10.39 4.00 -15.69
N ASP A 465 -10.45 3.54 -14.45
CA ASP A 465 -9.35 2.83 -13.79
C ASP A 465 -9.35 1.32 -14.01
N TYR A 466 -10.21 0.80 -14.90
CA TYR A 466 -10.33 -0.63 -15.11
C TYR A 466 -9.00 -1.27 -15.54
N ASN A 467 -8.73 -2.46 -15.01
CA ASN A 467 -7.69 -3.36 -15.47
C ASN A 467 -8.26 -4.75 -15.71
N VAL A 468 -7.71 -5.47 -16.69
CA VAL A 468 -8.11 -6.85 -16.97
C VAL A 468 -7.44 -7.81 -16.00
N THR A 469 -8.23 -8.48 -15.16
CA THR A 469 -7.72 -9.49 -14.22
C THR A 469 -7.86 -10.90 -14.78
N TYR A 470 -8.98 -11.24 -15.43
CA TYR A 470 -9.20 -12.58 -15.99
C TYR A 470 -9.84 -12.50 -17.37
N GLY A 471 -9.60 -13.48 -18.23
CA GLY A 471 -10.29 -13.61 -19.52
C GLY A 471 -9.59 -12.93 -20.71
N ASP A 472 -10.37 -12.60 -21.74
CA ASP A 472 -9.83 -12.15 -23.03
C ASP A 472 -9.48 -10.65 -23.05
N LYS A 473 -8.18 -10.37 -23.13
CA LYS A 473 -7.63 -9.00 -23.23
C LYS A 473 -8.01 -8.29 -24.54
N SER A 474 -8.36 -9.03 -25.59
CA SER A 474 -8.76 -8.46 -26.89
C SER A 474 -10.03 -7.62 -26.78
N LEU A 475 -11.00 -8.07 -25.96
CA LEU A 475 -12.24 -7.35 -25.68
C LEU A 475 -11.96 -6.00 -25.03
N VAL A 476 -11.11 -6.02 -24.00
CA VAL A 476 -10.72 -4.82 -23.25
C VAL A 476 -9.98 -3.84 -24.17
N THR A 477 -9.08 -4.34 -25.02
CA THR A 477 -8.35 -3.52 -26.00
C THR A 477 -9.30 -2.80 -26.96
N LYS A 478 -10.33 -3.50 -27.45
CA LYS A 478 -11.37 -2.94 -28.33
C LYS A 478 -12.21 -1.87 -27.60
N LEU A 479 -12.59 -2.13 -26.34
CA LEU A 479 -13.32 -1.15 -25.52
C LEU A 479 -12.47 0.09 -25.23
N SER A 480 -11.20 -0.07 -24.83
CA SER A 480 -10.29 1.05 -24.61
C SER A 480 -10.13 1.89 -25.87
N ALA A 481 -9.95 1.26 -27.04
CA ALA A 481 -9.83 1.98 -28.31
C ALA A 481 -11.07 2.85 -28.60
N HIS A 482 -12.26 2.30 -28.34
CA HIS A 482 -13.51 3.05 -28.46
C HIS A 482 -13.59 4.23 -27.50
N ILE A 483 -13.28 4.03 -26.21
CA ILE A 483 -13.29 5.09 -25.19
C ILE A 483 -12.38 6.26 -25.63
N PHE A 484 -11.14 5.99 -26.05
CA PHE A 484 -10.25 7.05 -26.51
C PHE A 484 -10.75 7.76 -27.77
N GLN A 485 -11.40 7.03 -28.68
CA GLN A 485 -12.03 7.65 -29.85
C GLN A 485 -13.17 8.59 -29.42
N GLN A 486 -13.98 8.21 -28.44
CA GLN A 486 -15.08 9.04 -27.94
C GLN A 486 -14.58 10.27 -27.17
N ILE A 487 -13.56 10.13 -26.32
CA ILE A 487 -12.94 11.26 -25.61
C ILE A 487 -12.40 12.29 -26.61
N LYS A 488 -11.74 11.84 -27.69
CA LYS A 488 -11.25 12.73 -28.75
C LYS A 488 -12.38 13.49 -29.48
N LYS A 489 -13.55 12.86 -29.63
CA LYS A 489 -14.73 13.48 -30.26
C LYS A 489 -15.45 14.48 -29.34
N HIS A 490 -15.34 14.31 -28.02
CA HIS A 490 -16.04 15.12 -27.02
C HIS A 490 -15.04 15.78 -26.06
N PRO A 491 -14.26 16.78 -26.51
CA PRO A 491 -13.20 17.38 -25.69
C PRO A 491 -13.73 18.01 -24.38
N LEU A 492 -14.98 18.50 -24.37
CA LEU A 492 -15.64 19.03 -23.17
C LEU A 492 -15.74 18.00 -22.04
N PHE A 493 -15.81 16.70 -22.35
CA PHE A 493 -15.81 15.65 -21.34
C PHE A 493 -14.60 15.76 -20.39
N LEU A 494 -13.42 16.08 -20.91
CA LEU A 494 -12.23 16.25 -20.07
C LEU A 494 -12.34 17.44 -19.13
N THR A 495 -13.03 18.52 -19.53
CA THR A 495 -13.30 19.65 -18.64
C THR A 495 -14.27 19.27 -17.53
N HIS A 496 -15.32 18.50 -17.84
CA HIS A 496 -16.23 17.98 -16.82
C HIS A 496 -15.53 17.01 -15.86
N LEU A 497 -14.68 16.11 -16.38
CA LEU A 497 -13.88 15.21 -15.55
C LEU A 497 -12.88 15.97 -14.67
N ALA A 498 -12.24 17.02 -15.20
CA ALA A 498 -11.39 17.92 -14.42
C ALA A 498 -12.18 18.67 -13.35
N SER A 499 -13.41 19.10 -13.64
CA SER A 499 -14.32 19.72 -12.67
C SER A 499 -14.63 18.77 -11.51
N GLY A 500 -14.95 17.50 -11.82
CA GLY A 500 -15.11 16.44 -10.81
C GLY A 500 -13.87 16.27 -9.92
N ALA A 501 -12.67 16.25 -10.51
CA ALA A 501 -11.40 16.16 -9.79
C ALA A 501 -11.11 17.36 -8.86
N LEU A 502 -11.77 18.50 -9.08
CA LEU A 502 -11.62 19.73 -8.29
C LEU A 502 -12.68 19.89 -7.19
N GLN A 503 -13.66 18.98 -7.08
CA GLN A 503 -14.71 19.07 -6.06
C GLN A 503 -14.18 18.98 -4.63
N ASN A 504 -13.06 18.27 -4.43
CA ASN A 504 -12.41 18.13 -3.12
C ASN A 504 -11.27 19.15 -2.98
N PRO A 505 -11.41 20.24 -2.22
CA PRO A 505 -10.39 21.27 -2.14
C PRO A 505 -9.12 20.77 -1.45
N SER A 506 -7.96 21.29 -1.87
CA SER A 506 -6.67 21.01 -1.22
C SER A 506 -6.71 21.34 0.28
N PRO A 507 -6.13 20.48 1.13
CA PRO A 507 -6.04 20.72 2.57
C PRO A 507 -5.15 21.92 2.93
N THR A 508 -4.37 22.48 2.00
CA THR A 508 -3.54 23.68 2.26
C THR A 508 -4.32 24.94 2.63
N GLY A 509 -5.62 25.01 2.30
CA GLY A 509 -6.48 26.16 2.62
C GLY A 509 -7.19 26.07 3.98
N PHE A 510 -7.06 24.95 4.70
CA PHE A 510 -7.80 24.68 5.94
C PHE A 510 -6.81 24.55 7.12
N PHE A 511 -6.94 25.39 8.14
CA PHE A 511 -6.05 25.36 9.32
C PHE A 511 -6.44 24.29 10.33
N ARG A 512 -5.51 23.91 11.23
CA ARG A 512 -5.53 22.82 12.23
C ARG A 512 -6.88 22.37 12.79
N SER A 513 -7.83 23.28 13.04
CA SER A 513 -9.18 22.93 13.51
C SER A 513 -10.13 22.43 12.43
N PHE A 514 -9.95 22.79 11.15
CA PHE A 514 -10.83 22.45 10.01
C PHE A 514 -10.28 21.38 9.06
N LEU A 515 -9.03 20.92 9.26
CA LEU A 515 -8.48 19.79 8.51
C LEU A 515 -9.16 18.48 8.86
N VAL A 516 -9.62 18.40 10.10
CA VAL A 516 -10.27 17.24 10.67
C VAL A 516 -11.78 17.33 10.47
N GLU A 517 -12.48 16.21 10.48
CA GLU A 517 -13.94 16.20 10.45
C GLU A 517 -14.47 16.96 11.68
N GLN A 518 -15.46 17.84 11.47
CA GLN A 518 -15.99 18.72 12.52
C GLN A 518 -17.04 18.03 13.38
N ASP A 519 -17.74 17.06 12.79
CA ASP A 519 -18.93 16.41 13.35
C ASP A 519 -18.96 14.93 12.96
N GLY A 520 -19.83 14.16 13.63
CA GLY A 520 -20.02 12.74 13.39
C GLY A 520 -18.98 11.84 14.06
N ALA A 521 -18.98 10.55 13.70
CA ALA A 521 -18.18 9.51 14.34
C ALA A 521 -16.66 9.66 14.15
N HIS A 522 -16.22 10.55 13.25
CA HIS A 522 -14.80 10.77 12.91
C HIS A 522 -14.33 12.18 13.27
N LYS A 523 -15.08 12.89 14.13
CA LYS A 523 -14.67 14.20 14.65
C LYS A 523 -13.22 14.17 15.14
N ASP A 524 -12.45 15.19 14.78
CA ASP A 524 -11.01 15.33 15.08
C ASP A 524 -10.06 14.40 14.29
N PHE A 525 -10.56 13.66 13.29
CA PHE A 525 -9.73 12.89 12.35
C PHE A 525 -9.63 13.53 10.97
N PHE A 526 -8.47 13.41 10.32
CA PHE A 526 -8.24 13.85 8.95
C PHE A 526 -8.64 12.76 7.93
N ASP A 527 -9.57 13.06 7.01
CA ASP A 527 -9.92 12.17 5.90
C ASP A 527 -8.84 12.17 4.80
N LEU A 528 -7.85 11.29 4.95
CA LEU A 528 -6.75 11.12 4.00
C LEU A 528 -7.25 10.70 2.61
N LYS A 529 -8.32 9.90 2.54
CA LYS A 529 -8.83 9.39 1.26
C LYS A 529 -9.42 10.55 0.45
N LEU A 530 -10.37 11.27 1.03
CA LEU A 530 -11.13 12.31 0.35
C LEU A 530 -10.27 13.56 0.11
N ARG A 531 -9.48 13.98 1.10
CA ARG A 531 -8.76 15.26 1.06
C ARG A 531 -7.39 15.19 0.38
N ALA A 532 -6.80 14.00 0.23
CA ALA A 532 -5.45 13.89 -0.29
C ALA A 532 -5.31 12.85 -1.41
N LEU A 533 -5.72 11.60 -1.18
CA LEU A 533 -5.56 10.55 -2.20
C LEU A 533 -6.44 10.77 -3.43
N MET A 534 -7.73 11.05 -3.25
CA MET A 534 -8.67 11.24 -4.37
C MET A 534 -8.25 12.39 -5.30
N PRO A 535 -7.91 13.60 -4.82
CA PRO A 535 -7.40 14.67 -5.69
C PRO A 535 -6.21 14.26 -6.57
N MET A 536 -5.26 13.49 -6.01
CA MET A 536 -4.11 13.00 -6.76
C MET A 536 -4.50 11.93 -7.80
N ILE A 537 -5.38 11.00 -7.41
CA ILE A 537 -5.87 9.93 -8.29
C ILE A 537 -6.63 10.54 -9.48
N ASP A 538 -7.58 11.44 -9.19
CA ASP A 538 -8.47 12.02 -10.19
C ASP A 538 -7.70 12.95 -11.14
N ALA A 539 -6.76 13.75 -10.60
CA ALA A 539 -5.88 14.58 -11.43
C ALA A 539 -4.99 13.74 -12.36
N ALA A 540 -4.35 12.69 -11.84
CA ALA A 540 -3.56 11.77 -12.67
C ALA A 540 -4.40 11.13 -13.78
N ARG A 541 -5.65 10.76 -13.46
CA ARG A 541 -6.59 10.14 -14.40
C ARG A 541 -6.96 11.09 -15.54
N VAL A 542 -7.39 12.31 -15.23
CA VAL A 542 -7.76 13.30 -16.25
C VAL A 542 -6.58 13.59 -17.17
N LEU A 543 -5.39 13.81 -16.61
CA LEU A 543 -4.20 14.14 -17.37
C LEU A 543 -3.76 12.99 -18.27
N ILE A 544 -3.72 11.75 -17.78
CA ILE A 544 -3.29 10.61 -18.59
C ILE A 544 -4.28 10.30 -19.71
N LEU A 545 -5.59 10.47 -19.46
CA LEU A 545 -6.65 10.32 -20.46
C LEU A 545 -6.56 11.39 -21.54
N SER A 546 -6.19 12.62 -21.20
CA SER A 546 -5.98 13.69 -22.19
C SER A 546 -4.87 13.37 -23.20
N HIS A 547 -3.90 12.53 -22.82
CA HIS A 547 -2.84 12.01 -23.69
C HIS A 547 -3.21 10.70 -24.40
N SER A 548 -4.41 10.15 -24.18
CA SER A 548 -4.85 8.86 -24.74
C SER A 548 -3.91 7.68 -24.44
N ILE A 549 -3.25 7.69 -23.28
CA ILE A 549 -2.31 6.63 -22.89
C ILE A 549 -3.07 5.45 -22.30
N LYS A 550 -2.71 4.24 -22.77
CA LYS A 550 -3.29 2.97 -22.32
C LYS A 550 -2.40 2.28 -21.30
N SER A 551 -2.97 1.34 -20.56
CA SER A 551 -2.25 0.34 -19.75
C SER A 551 -1.42 0.87 -18.58
N ILE A 552 -1.60 2.14 -18.18
CA ILE A 552 -0.97 2.73 -17.01
C ILE A 552 -2.07 3.24 -16.08
N ASN A 553 -2.43 2.41 -15.11
CA ASN A 553 -3.53 2.72 -14.19
C ASN A 553 -3.05 3.20 -12.82
N ASN A 554 -1.87 2.75 -12.36
CA ASN A 554 -1.34 3.16 -11.07
C ASN A 554 -1.09 4.67 -11.04
N THR A 555 -1.59 5.37 -10.01
CA THR A 555 -1.54 6.83 -9.91
C THR A 555 -0.12 7.36 -9.98
N SER A 556 0.81 6.71 -9.26
CA SER A 556 2.20 7.14 -9.24
C SER A 556 2.91 6.90 -10.57
N GLU A 557 2.53 5.84 -11.30
CA GLU A 557 3.08 5.53 -12.62
C GLU A 557 2.47 6.43 -13.71
N ARG A 558 1.21 6.85 -13.56
CA ARG A 558 0.59 7.87 -14.43
C ARG A 558 1.37 9.17 -14.36
N TYR A 559 1.73 9.63 -13.17
CA TYR A 559 2.59 10.81 -13.00
C TYR A 559 4.01 10.60 -13.52
N GLU A 560 4.62 9.43 -13.30
CA GLU A 560 5.92 9.09 -13.92
C GLU A 560 5.83 9.20 -15.45
N LYS A 561 4.74 8.71 -16.04
CA LYS A 561 4.52 8.79 -17.48
C LYS A 561 4.29 10.23 -17.95
N LEU A 562 3.51 11.02 -17.21
CA LEU A 562 3.31 12.44 -17.51
C LEU A 562 4.63 13.22 -17.47
N ALA A 563 5.55 12.85 -16.57
CA ALA A 563 6.89 13.43 -16.51
C ALA A 563 7.74 13.14 -17.75
N GLU A 564 7.49 12.02 -18.44
CA GLU A 564 8.10 11.71 -19.75
C GLU A 564 7.43 12.45 -20.90
N LEU A 565 6.09 12.56 -20.87
CA LEU A 565 5.29 13.17 -21.93
C LEU A 565 5.36 14.70 -21.93
N GLU A 566 5.58 15.31 -20.77
CA GLU A 566 5.68 16.74 -20.56
C GLU A 566 6.96 17.10 -19.79
N PRO A 567 8.14 17.04 -20.44
CA PRO A 567 9.43 17.26 -19.80
C PRO A 567 9.55 18.62 -19.08
N GLN A 568 8.83 19.64 -19.54
CA GLN A 568 8.78 20.97 -18.92
C GLN A 568 8.21 20.95 -17.50
N ASN A 569 7.36 19.95 -17.18
CA ASN A 569 6.73 19.76 -15.87
C ASN A 569 7.30 18.54 -15.14
N LYS A 570 8.43 17.98 -15.61
CA LYS A 570 8.98 16.70 -15.13
C LYS A 570 9.15 16.64 -13.61
N GLU A 571 9.83 17.63 -13.02
CA GLU A 571 10.09 17.65 -11.58
C GLU A 571 8.80 17.73 -10.75
N PHE A 572 7.82 18.49 -11.24
CA PHE A 572 6.52 18.62 -10.63
C PHE A 572 5.73 17.29 -10.66
N TYR A 573 5.67 16.61 -11.81
CA TYR A 573 5.02 15.30 -11.90
C TYR A 573 5.75 14.21 -11.10
N LEU A 574 7.07 14.23 -11.03
CA LEU A 574 7.81 13.33 -10.14
C LEU A 574 7.49 13.62 -8.66
N SER A 575 7.27 14.87 -8.30
CA SER A 575 6.79 15.26 -6.97
C SER A 575 5.37 14.74 -6.70
N CYS A 576 4.47 14.79 -7.69
CA CYS A 576 3.13 14.19 -7.62
C CYS A 576 3.19 12.67 -7.44
N SER A 577 4.08 11.99 -8.15
CA SER A 577 4.32 10.55 -8.01
C SER A 577 4.81 10.21 -6.60
N TYR A 578 5.75 11.00 -6.05
CA TYR A 578 6.23 10.84 -4.69
C TYR A 578 5.12 11.07 -3.65
N ALA A 579 4.35 12.15 -3.80
CA ALA A 579 3.23 12.46 -2.91
C ALA A 579 2.19 11.34 -2.88
N SER A 580 1.80 10.81 -4.05
CA SER A 580 0.85 9.69 -4.17
C SER A 580 1.34 8.44 -3.42
N LYS A 581 2.64 8.10 -3.56
CA LYS A 581 3.29 6.99 -2.85
C LYS A 581 3.32 7.22 -1.34
N ALA A 582 3.65 8.43 -0.90
CA ALA A 582 3.71 8.80 0.51
C ALA A 582 2.32 8.69 1.17
N LEU A 583 1.29 9.23 0.53
CA LEU A 583 -0.11 9.15 0.97
C LEU A 583 -0.59 7.69 1.04
N LEU A 584 -0.28 6.88 0.03
CA LEU A 584 -0.62 5.46 0.05
C LEU A 584 0.07 4.72 1.22
N LYS A 585 1.33 5.05 1.51
CA LYS A 585 2.06 4.51 2.67
C LYS A 585 1.40 4.94 3.99
N PHE A 586 1.04 6.21 4.15
CA PHE A 586 0.32 6.70 5.33
C PHE A 586 -0.98 5.94 5.55
N ARG A 587 -1.83 5.86 4.52
CA ARG A 587 -3.08 5.10 4.56
C ARG A 587 -2.84 3.67 5.01
N THR A 588 -1.85 3.01 4.42
CA THR A 588 -1.57 1.60 4.70
C THR A 588 -1.11 1.37 6.14
N ILE A 589 -0.20 2.21 6.66
CA ILE A 589 0.26 2.11 8.05
C ILE A 589 -0.90 2.33 9.01
N GLN A 590 -1.72 3.36 8.78
CA GLN A 590 -2.84 3.70 9.64
C GLN A 590 -3.91 2.59 9.63
N GLY A 591 -4.22 2.02 8.47
CA GLY A 591 -5.15 0.90 8.39
C GLY A 591 -4.64 -0.39 9.04
N LEU A 592 -3.34 -0.68 8.98
CA LEU A 592 -2.77 -1.82 9.70
C LEU A 592 -2.72 -1.63 11.22
N LEU A 593 -2.56 -0.39 11.69
CA LEU A 593 -2.51 -0.05 13.11
C LEU A 593 -3.90 -0.17 13.75
N HIS A 594 -4.94 0.29 13.06
CA HIS A 594 -6.31 0.32 13.58
C HIS A 594 -7.19 -0.84 13.06
N ASN A 595 -6.64 -1.69 12.19
CA ASN A 595 -7.37 -2.76 11.51
C ASN A 595 -8.61 -2.25 10.75
N ASP A 596 -8.44 -1.15 10.02
CA ASP A 596 -9.49 -0.48 9.25
C ASP A 596 -9.00 -0.08 7.83
N SER A 597 -9.77 0.76 7.14
CA SER A 597 -9.47 1.21 5.77
C SER A 597 -8.28 2.19 5.65
N GLY A 598 -7.76 2.69 6.76
CA GLY A 598 -6.74 3.75 6.85
C GLY A 598 -7.21 5.11 6.34
N ARG A 599 -8.52 5.30 6.17
CA ARG A 599 -9.12 6.52 5.61
C ARG A 599 -8.93 7.72 6.54
N PHE A 600 -9.17 7.53 7.82
CA PHE A 600 -9.15 8.59 8.82
C PHE A 600 -7.88 8.52 9.65
N ILE A 601 -7.22 9.65 9.86
CA ILE A 601 -5.95 9.73 10.58
C ILE A 601 -6.08 10.70 11.75
N ALA A 602 -5.76 10.22 12.95
CA ALA A 602 -5.62 11.07 14.13
C ALA A 602 -4.32 11.88 14.01
N LEU A 603 -4.43 13.15 13.61
CA LEU A 603 -3.26 13.99 13.35
C LEU A 603 -2.44 14.23 14.63
N ASP A 604 -3.08 14.29 15.81
CA ASP A 604 -2.42 14.46 17.10
C ASP A 604 -1.45 13.31 17.42
N LYS A 605 -1.77 12.07 16.99
CA LYS A 605 -0.94 10.87 17.19
C LYS A 605 0.27 10.78 16.27
N LEU A 606 0.32 11.56 15.19
CA LEU A 606 1.48 11.60 14.31
C LEU A 606 2.64 12.35 14.98
N ASN A 607 3.84 11.78 14.89
CA ASN A 607 5.05 12.50 15.30
C ASN A 607 5.33 13.68 14.34
N LYS A 608 6.24 14.58 14.72
CA LYS A 608 6.50 15.78 13.91
C LYS A 608 7.02 15.46 12.51
N GLU A 609 7.87 14.43 12.37
CA GLU A 609 8.39 14.01 11.07
C GLU A 609 7.25 13.54 10.14
N GLU A 610 6.33 12.75 10.67
CA GLU A 610 5.14 12.27 9.97
C GLU A 610 4.22 13.42 9.56
N LYS A 611 3.95 14.36 10.48
CA LYS A 611 3.18 15.58 10.19
C LYS A 611 3.81 16.38 9.05
N ILE A 612 5.12 16.60 9.08
CA ILE A 612 5.82 17.33 8.01
C ILE A 612 5.73 16.57 6.68
N LYS A 613 5.95 15.25 6.68
CA LYS A 613 5.83 14.43 5.46
C LYS A 613 4.42 14.50 4.85
N LEU A 614 3.38 14.44 5.68
CA LEU A 614 2.00 14.56 5.24
C LEU A 614 1.71 15.98 4.71
N LYS A 615 2.05 17.02 5.49
CA LYS A 615 1.89 18.44 5.10
C LYS A 615 2.55 18.75 3.75
N ARG A 616 3.74 18.20 3.50
CA ARG A 616 4.45 18.39 2.22
C ARG A 616 3.65 17.94 0.99
N THR A 617 2.82 16.91 1.13
CA THR A 617 1.98 16.47 0.00
C THR A 617 0.87 17.44 -0.34
N PHE A 618 0.45 18.28 0.62
CA PHE A 618 -0.68 19.19 0.44
C PHE A 618 -0.35 20.29 -0.56
N LYS A 619 0.89 20.80 -0.55
CA LYS A 619 1.37 21.76 -1.55
C LYS A 619 1.27 21.17 -2.96
N THR A 620 1.75 19.94 -3.14
CA THR A 620 1.66 19.24 -4.43
C THR A 620 0.21 19.03 -4.88
N ILE A 621 -0.69 18.70 -3.94
CA ILE A 621 -2.14 18.60 -4.22
C ILE A 621 -2.71 19.94 -4.69
N LYS A 622 -2.34 21.05 -4.04
CA LYS A 622 -2.80 22.39 -4.46
C LYS A 622 -2.32 22.71 -5.88
N GLU A 623 -1.02 22.55 -6.13
CA GLU A 623 -0.39 22.86 -7.42
C GLU A 623 -0.98 22.01 -8.56
N ILE A 624 -1.32 20.72 -8.31
CA ILE A 624 -1.91 19.90 -9.37
C ILE A 624 -3.35 20.32 -9.67
N GLN A 625 -4.11 20.75 -8.65
CA GLN A 625 -5.44 21.29 -8.83
C GLN A 625 -5.43 22.62 -9.59
N GLU A 626 -4.48 23.50 -9.29
CA GLU A 626 -4.26 24.75 -10.04
C GLU A 626 -3.91 24.46 -11.51
N LEU A 627 -3.07 23.45 -11.75
CA LEU A 627 -2.74 23.00 -13.11
C LEU A 627 -3.98 22.50 -13.86
N LEU A 628 -4.85 21.69 -13.23
CA LEU A 628 -6.11 21.26 -13.85
C LEU A 628 -7.02 22.45 -14.17
N GLN A 629 -7.16 23.38 -13.23
CA GLN A 629 -8.04 24.55 -13.39
C GLN A 629 -7.60 25.41 -14.58
N LEU A 630 -6.30 25.64 -14.73
CA LEU A 630 -5.72 26.38 -15.85
C LEU A 630 -5.83 25.61 -17.17
N ARG A 631 -5.45 24.32 -17.18
CA ARG A 631 -5.38 23.50 -18.39
C ARG A 631 -6.75 23.24 -19.01
N PHE A 632 -7.76 22.96 -18.19
CA PHE A 632 -9.09 22.59 -18.66
C PHE A 632 -10.10 23.74 -18.59
N GLN A 633 -9.71 24.92 -18.11
CA GLN A 633 -10.55 26.12 -18.03
C GLN A 633 -11.87 25.91 -17.25
N VAL A 634 -11.81 25.14 -16.15
CA VAL A 634 -13.00 24.72 -15.38
C VAL A 634 -13.85 25.88 -14.85
N LYS A 635 -13.25 27.07 -14.64
CA LYS A 635 -13.97 28.28 -14.20
C LYS A 635 -15.12 28.68 -15.13
N ASN A 636 -15.12 28.24 -16.39
CA ASN A 636 -16.16 28.56 -17.36
C ASN A 636 -17.41 27.66 -17.25
N ILE A 637 -17.39 26.61 -16.41
CA ILE A 637 -18.52 25.68 -16.20
C ILE A 637 -19.25 25.95 -14.87
N LEU A 638 -18.56 26.51 -13.88
CA LEU A 638 -19.11 26.82 -12.54
C LEU A 638 -19.73 28.23 -12.47
N GLY A 639 -20.17 28.77 -13.61
CA GLY A 639 -20.83 30.08 -13.71
C GLY A 639 -22.21 30.11 -13.09
#